data_AF-A0A9Y2D9S2-F1
#
_entry.id   AF-A0A9Y2D9S2-F1
#
_cell.length_a   1.000
_cell.length_b   1.000
_cell.length_c   1.000
_cell.angle_alpha   90.00
_cell.angle_beta   90.00
_cell.angle_gamma   90.00
#
_symmetry.space_group_name_H-M   'P 1'
#
loop_
_entity.id
_entity.type
_entity.pdbx_description
1 polymer ?
#
loop_
_entity_poly.entity_id
_entity_poly.type
_entity_poly.pdbx_seq_one_letter_code
_entity_poly.pdbx_strand_id
1 'polypeptide(L)'
;MATINFDSQFYLEQKLEQLQKQDSAEYGDWTTADVQQAFDDAGLTAEQHYEMYGYIENLSPNAQFDSTAYLEDKLAQLQATGATQADGEPYANIADVANAFQAAGLSPLEHYNLYGQDEGLTATPVSGETGGGDGPTTPTPTNTIAFDASEKAGNKIVWDEENQKMVLESEAQGDTVKHVGKAYYDENKSYNTTADYKFTLSNQLNYGQADVDGAGGVDLYQATFLSPLMVESGGIGAGSVLDLRFADRLAPANDTTQTLNNTQINYFEFTYNGTEYQVNDENTNGALTQAQSYPDLLAAIQTGIATLKAQNPELSGLNVRQGNTFSVDQYDKQTDQLTGEKVQGVSIVLSAQEGTLGGFTANVTSVDTGGVDSYARAFDTITDGVDGLIQTSIDLDNIGYGSQGGSVNIAGESATNVGIEKFVVTTKNGAWLTELSSEDTATNSDFNHLKQVEVSGTGYFRVGQQSASWGHSNTAGEYFTANGQTANWVSPFVADTTGGDQGLTDVQDVDLTGLNGSSAINAVITDAVIDRDLNLVDVNGNPAEDNVVYSYELTSGDDVLNLNVDADVLEREDFELDISTGAGNDVVHFSNDLSGSALTNQQLNNNVSIDTGAGNDRVWTEGAGNATINTGAGDDLILADNSGDQGIGTNEGRAQFVFNNASLDIDDLESNSDNGLSSGASGNAQSFTVTGFDATASSNTFGVAVNFMGYEATVNINVAASNINASGDATITALQINQAIKSAINSDDVLKELLLAKDGNGNSLIVDSKIDGAMTTDDLAISFTSNNANDGEADVTLTQDSSGAGYYDTEFAKADVTTVDDGGTPDDTSDDTTTTTATDITGADSSVESDNVINAGTGTDEIVLGTGADSNDTVAFTGYNNGDNTIVNFTDGDLATNTGADILDFTSYLGGAAANTGDVDDAAGELTNDTVYTLDFTGTDDVSFADLSASDVLNALNADSGSVGGIDSSIDAASEASDYILLVNNAGTDGNPGEVKAFHLQSGADSGDFSSVQLIGTMDFGSTNGTSNVDALHADNLA
;
A
#
# COMPACT_ATOMS: atom_id res chain seq x y z
N MET A 1 0.34 -22.73 25.29
CA MET A 1 0.91 -21.38 25.19
C MET A 1 2.28 -21.38 25.86
N ALA A 2 3.28 -20.80 25.20
CA ALA A 2 4.66 -20.80 25.69
C ALA A 2 4.86 -19.68 26.73
N THR A 3 5.59 -19.97 27.81
CA THR A 3 6.01 -18.96 28.80
C THR A 3 7.16 -18.14 28.23
N ILE A 4 7.07 -16.81 28.29
CA ILE A 4 8.16 -15.91 27.88
C ILE A 4 9.16 -15.79 29.05
N ASN A 5 10.44 -16.07 28.79
CA ASN A 5 11.49 -16.10 29.81
C ASN A 5 12.33 -14.80 29.82
N PHE A 6 12.90 -14.46 30.97
CA PHE A 6 13.88 -13.37 31.09
C PHE A 6 15.18 -13.72 30.35
N ASP A 7 15.72 -12.76 29.57
CA ASP A 7 17.01 -12.86 28.90
C ASP A 7 18.02 -11.92 29.58
N SER A 8 18.94 -12.52 30.33
CA SER A 8 19.95 -11.77 31.07
C SER A 8 20.92 -11.01 30.19
N GLN A 9 21.21 -11.48 28.97
CA GLN A 9 22.16 -10.81 28.10
C GLN A 9 21.50 -9.56 27.49
N PHE A 10 20.32 -9.74 26.89
CA PHE A 10 19.51 -8.64 26.34
C PHE A 10 19.26 -7.53 27.36
N TYR A 11 18.95 -7.90 28.60
CA TYR A 11 18.71 -6.92 29.66
C TYR A 11 19.97 -6.15 30.09
N LEU A 12 21.13 -6.81 30.13
CA LEU A 12 22.41 -6.15 30.45
C LEU A 12 22.85 -5.22 29.32
N GLU A 13 22.57 -5.55 28.06
CA GLU A 13 22.85 -4.73 26.87
C GLU A 13 22.02 -3.43 26.91
N GLN A 14 20.70 -3.53 27.09
CA GLN A 14 19.87 -2.34 27.25
C GLN A 14 20.27 -1.49 28.47
N LYS A 15 20.66 -2.12 29.58
CA LYS A 15 21.12 -1.37 30.76
C LYS A 15 22.44 -0.65 30.49
N LEU A 16 23.37 -1.27 29.77
CA LEU A 16 24.63 -0.65 29.37
C LEU A 16 24.38 0.55 28.47
N GLU A 17 23.54 0.40 27.46
CA GLU A 17 23.17 1.49 26.54
C GLU A 17 22.52 2.65 27.29
N GLN A 18 21.61 2.36 28.22
CA GLN A 18 21.00 3.38 29.08
C GLN A 18 22.06 4.14 29.90
N LEU A 19 23.04 3.44 30.49
CA LEU A 19 24.12 4.06 31.27
C LEU A 19 25.05 4.91 30.40
N GLN A 20 25.41 4.42 29.21
CA GLN A 20 26.24 5.13 28.24
C GLN A 20 25.55 6.38 27.68
N LYS A 21 24.23 6.30 27.40
CA LYS A 21 23.39 7.44 27.02
C LYS A 21 23.26 8.45 28.17
N GLN A 22 23.24 7.99 29.43
CA GLN A 22 23.08 8.85 30.61
C GLN A 22 24.34 9.66 30.95
N ASP A 23 25.53 9.05 30.93
CA ASP A 23 26.80 9.76 31.13
C ASP A 23 27.95 9.07 30.40
N SER A 24 28.15 9.44 29.13
CA SER A 24 29.20 8.86 28.27
C SER A 24 30.62 9.14 28.76
N ALA A 25 30.83 10.12 29.64
CA ALA A 25 32.14 10.40 30.22
C ALA A 25 32.48 9.45 31.39
N GLU A 26 31.47 8.90 32.07
CA GLU A 26 31.63 7.94 33.17
C GLU A 26 31.53 6.48 32.68
N TYR A 27 30.61 6.20 31.74
CA TYR A 27 30.24 4.85 31.30
C TYR A 27 30.67 4.50 29.86
N GLY A 28 31.26 5.43 29.11
CA GLY A 28 31.60 5.21 27.69
C GLY A 28 32.53 4.02 27.41
N ASP A 29 33.39 3.66 28.36
CA ASP A 29 34.29 2.50 28.27
C ASP A 29 33.71 1.22 28.95
N TRP A 30 32.49 1.27 29.49
CA TRP A 30 31.88 0.13 30.17
C TRP A 30 31.39 -0.93 29.19
N THR A 31 31.38 -2.17 29.66
CA THR A 31 30.84 -3.35 28.97
C THR A 31 29.70 -3.97 29.77
N THR A 32 28.96 -4.92 29.19
CA THR A 32 27.90 -5.66 29.90
C THR A 32 28.45 -6.43 31.11
N ALA A 33 29.74 -6.79 31.09
CA ALA A 33 30.44 -7.38 32.23
C ALA A 33 30.61 -6.39 33.40
N ASP A 34 30.84 -5.11 33.12
CA ASP A 34 30.94 -4.07 34.15
C ASP A 34 29.57 -3.79 34.78
N VAL A 35 28.50 -3.82 33.98
CA VAL A 35 27.11 -3.71 34.46
C VAL A 35 26.75 -4.92 35.34
N GLN A 36 27.08 -6.14 34.92
CA GLN A 36 26.87 -7.35 35.72
C GLN A 36 27.64 -7.28 37.05
N GLN A 37 28.89 -6.81 37.03
CA GLN A 37 29.68 -6.63 38.25
C GLN A 37 29.07 -5.58 39.20
N ALA A 38 28.47 -4.52 38.66
CA ALA A 38 27.77 -3.51 39.44
C ALA A 38 26.50 -4.09 40.13
N PHE A 39 25.76 -4.97 39.43
CA PHE A 39 24.63 -5.69 40.04
C PHE A 39 25.09 -6.66 41.13
N ASP A 40 26.18 -7.41 40.89
CA ASP A 40 26.76 -8.33 41.88
C ASP A 40 27.23 -7.58 43.16
N ASP A 41 27.84 -6.41 43.01
CA ASP A 41 28.27 -5.55 44.11
C ASP A 41 27.08 -4.98 44.90
N ALA A 42 25.94 -4.78 44.24
CA ALA A 42 24.66 -4.41 44.85
C ALA A 42 23.90 -5.62 45.46
N GLY A 43 24.37 -6.85 45.21
CA GLY A 43 23.75 -8.08 45.66
C GLY A 43 22.47 -8.46 44.91
N LEU A 44 22.37 -8.09 43.63
CA LEU A 44 21.23 -8.35 42.75
C LEU A 44 21.66 -9.19 41.54
N THR A 45 20.78 -10.05 41.04
CA THR A 45 20.88 -10.58 39.66
C THR A 45 20.28 -9.60 38.66
N ALA A 46 20.58 -9.76 37.36
CA ALA A 46 19.95 -8.98 36.29
C ALA A 46 18.41 -9.10 36.31
N GLU A 47 17.89 -10.32 36.50
CA GLU A 47 16.46 -10.60 36.63
C GLU A 47 15.85 -9.90 37.85
N GLN A 48 16.51 -9.98 39.01
CA GLN A 48 16.07 -9.27 40.22
C GLN A 48 16.12 -7.74 40.06
N HIS A 49 17.10 -7.24 39.31
CA HIS A 49 17.16 -5.82 38.97
C HIS A 49 15.99 -5.43 38.06
N TYR A 50 15.63 -6.26 37.07
CA TYR A 50 14.44 -6.04 36.25
C TYR A 50 13.16 -6.02 37.09
N GLU A 51 12.94 -7.06 37.90
CA GLU A 51 11.76 -7.21 38.78
C GLU A 51 11.59 -6.03 39.76
N MET A 52 12.68 -5.38 40.15
CA MET A 52 12.66 -4.29 41.13
C MET A 52 12.70 -2.90 40.51
N TYR A 53 13.41 -2.73 39.39
CA TYR A 53 13.79 -1.44 38.83
C TYR A 53 13.68 -1.37 37.30
N GLY A 54 14.00 -2.44 36.57
CA GLY A 54 14.16 -2.39 35.12
C GLY A 54 12.94 -1.90 34.35
N TYR A 55 11.76 -2.45 34.61
CA TYR A 55 10.55 -2.01 33.91
C TYR A 55 10.14 -0.57 34.27
N ILE A 56 10.54 -0.06 35.45
CA ILE A 56 10.31 1.33 35.85
C ILE A 56 11.28 2.27 35.11
N GLU A 57 12.44 1.75 34.72
CA GLU A 57 13.43 2.43 33.89
C GLU A 57 13.14 2.25 32.39
N ASN A 58 11.96 1.76 32.01
CA ASN A 58 11.53 1.43 30.65
C ASN A 58 12.44 0.42 29.94
N LEU A 59 13.05 -0.52 30.69
CA LEU A 59 13.87 -1.60 30.14
C LEU A 59 13.04 -2.87 30.00
N SER A 60 13.22 -3.57 28.88
CA SER A 60 12.50 -4.80 28.56
C SER A 60 13.30 -6.05 28.95
N PRO A 61 12.66 -7.14 29.41
CA PRO A 61 13.34 -8.33 29.93
C PRO A 61 13.89 -9.28 28.87
N ASN A 62 13.39 -9.20 27.62
CA ASN A 62 13.85 -9.95 26.44
C ASN A 62 13.28 -9.28 25.17
N ALA A 63 13.78 -9.69 24.00
CA ALA A 63 13.37 -9.10 22.72
C ALA A 63 11.90 -9.37 22.33
N GLN A 64 11.25 -10.37 22.93
CA GLN A 64 9.88 -10.80 22.62
C GLN A 64 8.83 -10.16 23.55
N PHE A 65 9.24 -9.31 24.49
CA PHE A 65 8.34 -8.70 25.46
C PHE A 65 8.75 -7.27 25.80
N ASP A 66 8.04 -6.31 25.24
CA ASP A 66 8.17 -4.89 25.57
C ASP A 66 7.38 -4.56 26.84
N SER A 67 8.11 -4.15 27.89
CA SER A 67 7.47 -3.82 29.16
C SER A 67 6.64 -2.55 29.11
N THR A 68 6.97 -1.60 28.23
CA THR A 68 6.25 -0.34 28.05
C THR A 68 4.97 -0.60 27.26
N ALA A 69 5.06 -1.23 26.10
CA ALA A 69 3.90 -1.55 25.28
C ALA A 69 2.89 -2.41 26.04
N TYR A 70 3.37 -3.41 26.79
CA TYR A 70 2.49 -4.23 27.62
C TYR A 70 1.75 -3.43 28.71
N LEU A 71 2.41 -2.43 29.32
CA LEU A 71 1.78 -1.56 30.31
C LEU A 71 0.77 -0.60 29.66
N GLU A 72 0.98 -0.20 28.40
CA GLU A 72 0.05 0.62 27.60
C GLU A 72 -1.20 -0.17 27.24
N ASP A 73 -1.06 -1.39 26.73
CA ASP A 73 -2.18 -2.27 26.43
C ASP A 73 -3.00 -2.58 27.69
N LYS A 74 -2.31 -2.83 28.81
CA LYS A 74 -2.98 -3.05 30.09
C LYS A 74 -3.71 -1.79 30.57
N LEU A 75 -3.13 -0.61 30.37
CA LEU A 75 -3.78 0.65 30.70
C LEU A 75 -5.06 0.85 29.85
N ALA A 76 -4.97 0.64 28.54
CA ALA A 76 -6.10 0.74 27.63
C ALA A 76 -7.24 -0.21 28.04
N GLN A 77 -6.91 -1.46 28.38
CA GLN A 77 -7.89 -2.44 28.87
C GLN A 77 -8.54 -2.00 30.20
N LEU A 78 -7.76 -1.47 31.15
CA LEU A 78 -8.29 -0.97 32.43
C LEU A 78 -9.20 0.25 32.24
N GLN A 79 -8.88 1.12 31.29
CA GLN A 79 -9.68 2.29 30.95
C GLN A 79 -10.98 1.91 30.24
N ALA A 80 -10.93 0.98 29.29
CA ALA A 80 -12.11 0.46 28.59
C ALA A 80 -13.12 -0.21 29.53
N THR A 81 -12.64 -0.87 30.59
CA THR A 81 -13.49 -1.54 31.59
C THR A 81 -13.95 -0.62 32.73
N GLY A 82 -13.50 0.65 32.75
CA GLY A 82 -13.80 1.60 33.82
C GLY A 82 -13.21 1.22 35.19
N ALA A 83 -12.12 0.43 35.20
CA ALA A 83 -11.46 0.00 36.41
C ALA A 83 -10.83 1.19 37.16
N THR A 84 -10.84 1.12 38.49
CA THR A 84 -10.26 2.16 39.37
C THR A 84 -9.16 1.56 40.23
N GLN A 85 -8.19 2.40 40.58
CA GLN A 85 -7.14 2.12 41.53
C GLN A 85 -7.73 1.85 42.93
N ALA A 86 -6.91 1.34 43.85
CA ALA A 86 -7.34 0.98 45.20
C ALA A 86 -7.87 2.16 46.05
N ASP A 87 -7.54 3.39 45.67
CA ASP A 87 -8.03 4.63 46.29
C ASP A 87 -9.32 5.19 45.66
N GLY A 88 -9.79 4.56 44.57
CA GLY A 88 -11.01 4.92 43.85
C GLY A 88 -10.81 5.87 42.68
N GLU A 89 -9.57 6.29 42.39
CA GLU A 89 -9.25 7.12 41.22
C GLU A 89 -9.06 6.24 39.96
N PRO A 90 -9.32 6.75 38.75
CA PRO A 90 -9.06 6.00 37.51
C PRO A 90 -7.56 5.80 37.25
N TYR A 91 -7.21 4.77 36.47
CA TYR A 91 -5.86 4.61 35.93
C TYR A 91 -5.62 5.63 34.82
N ALA A 92 -4.71 6.59 35.03
CA ALA A 92 -4.51 7.72 34.13
C ALA A 92 -3.27 7.57 33.22
N ASN A 93 -2.29 6.78 33.62
CA ASN A 93 -1.04 6.57 32.86
C ASN A 93 -0.41 5.22 33.22
N ILE A 94 0.61 4.80 32.44
CA ILE A 94 1.30 3.52 32.63
C ILE A 94 1.99 3.40 34.00
N ALA A 95 2.36 4.51 34.64
CA ALA A 95 2.95 4.48 35.98
C ALA A 95 1.92 4.07 37.05
N ASP A 96 0.62 4.38 36.86
CA ASP A 96 -0.44 3.91 37.77
C ASP A 96 -0.58 2.38 37.69
N VAL A 97 -0.47 1.80 36.49
CA VAL A 97 -0.50 0.35 36.25
C VAL A 97 0.75 -0.33 36.83
N ALA A 98 1.93 0.23 36.55
CA ALA A 98 3.21 -0.24 37.08
C ALA A 98 3.25 -0.23 38.62
N ASN A 99 2.70 0.82 39.25
CA ASN A 99 2.57 0.91 40.71
C ASN A 99 1.60 -0.16 41.26
N ALA A 100 0.52 -0.46 40.55
CA ALA A 100 -0.42 -1.52 40.94
C ALA A 100 0.22 -2.92 40.86
N PHE A 101 1.01 -3.19 39.82
CA PHE A 101 1.81 -4.42 39.70
C PHE A 101 2.85 -4.52 40.83
N GLN A 102 3.56 -3.43 41.11
CA GLN A 102 4.52 -3.39 42.21
C GLN A 102 3.85 -3.64 43.58
N ALA A 103 2.68 -3.06 43.82
CA ALA A 103 1.91 -3.29 45.05
C ALA A 103 1.40 -4.75 45.18
N ALA A 104 1.19 -5.43 44.04
CA ALA A 104 0.86 -6.85 43.97
C ALA A 104 2.11 -7.76 44.04
N GLY A 105 3.32 -7.20 43.96
CA GLY A 105 4.57 -7.95 43.94
C GLY A 105 4.78 -8.69 42.62
N LEU A 106 4.36 -8.09 41.50
CA LEU A 106 4.51 -8.61 40.14
C LEU A 106 5.30 -7.62 39.28
N SER A 107 6.16 -8.13 38.41
CA SER A 107 6.66 -7.40 37.24
C SER A 107 5.66 -7.49 36.07
N PRO A 108 5.79 -6.63 35.04
CA PRO A 108 4.99 -6.74 33.81
C PRO A 108 5.09 -8.12 33.14
N LEU A 109 6.30 -8.68 33.04
CA LEU A 109 6.54 -10.02 32.48
C LEU A 109 5.86 -11.12 33.30
N GLU A 110 5.93 -11.06 34.63
CA GLU A 110 5.25 -12.02 35.50
C GLU A 110 3.72 -11.88 35.40
N HIS A 111 3.21 -10.66 35.32
CA HIS A 111 1.78 -10.42 35.15
C HIS A 111 1.29 -10.99 33.81
N TYR A 112 2.03 -10.78 32.71
CA TYR A 112 1.70 -11.36 31.42
C TYR A 112 1.66 -12.90 31.46
N ASN A 113 2.71 -13.51 32.01
CA ASN A 113 2.84 -14.96 32.11
C ASN A 113 1.79 -15.61 33.03
N LEU A 114 1.28 -14.88 34.03
CA LEU A 114 0.29 -15.39 34.99
C LEU A 114 -1.16 -15.07 34.63
N TYR A 115 -1.42 -13.92 34.00
CA TYR A 115 -2.77 -13.38 33.80
C TYR A 115 -2.99 -12.77 32.41
N GLY A 116 -1.99 -12.08 31.85
CA GLY A 116 -2.18 -11.30 30.62
C GLY A 116 -2.70 -12.11 29.42
N GLN A 117 -2.21 -13.34 29.25
CA GLN A 117 -2.67 -14.23 28.18
C GLN A 117 -4.16 -14.62 28.32
N ASP A 118 -4.62 -14.87 29.54
CA ASP A 118 -6.02 -15.18 29.83
C ASP A 118 -6.93 -13.95 29.71
N GLU A 119 -6.34 -12.75 29.83
CA GLU A 119 -7.02 -11.46 29.65
C GLU A 119 -7.06 -11.01 28.18
N GLY A 120 -6.56 -11.81 27.24
CA GLY A 120 -6.52 -11.49 25.81
C GLY A 120 -5.46 -10.45 25.42
N LEU A 121 -4.49 -10.18 26.30
CA LEU A 121 -3.35 -9.31 26.00
C LEU A 121 -2.27 -10.13 25.27
N THR A 122 -1.70 -9.56 24.22
CA THR A 122 -0.59 -10.14 23.46
C THR A 122 0.74 -9.58 23.95
N ALA A 123 1.82 -10.35 23.81
CA ALA A 123 3.17 -9.84 24.06
C ALA A 123 3.66 -9.16 22.78
N THR A 124 3.91 -7.87 22.87
CA THR A 124 4.52 -7.08 21.79
C THR A 124 6.03 -7.24 21.87
N PRO A 125 6.71 -7.71 20.81
CA PRO A 125 8.17 -7.66 20.73
C PRO A 125 8.67 -6.22 20.84
N VAL A 126 9.89 -6.01 21.34
CA VAL A 126 10.46 -4.66 21.47
C VAL A 126 10.68 -4.08 20.07
N SER A 127 9.94 -3.03 19.70
CA SER A 127 10.08 -2.32 18.43
C SER A 127 11.27 -1.36 18.51
N GLY A 128 12.40 -1.75 17.90
CA GLY A 128 13.53 -0.86 17.63
C GLY A 128 14.46 -0.57 18.82
N GLU A 129 15.22 -1.57 19.26
CA GLU A 129 16.67 -1.55 19.52
C GLU A 129 16.99 -2.95 20.09
N THR A 130 17.14 -3.94 19.20
CA THR A 130 17.92 -5.12 19.57
C THR A 130 19.35 -4.63 19.82
N GLY A 131 19.80 -4.79 21.07
CA GLY A 131 21.19 -4.56 21.46
C GLY A 131 22.14 -5.14 20.42
N GLY A 132 23.14 -4.34 20.06
CA GLY A 132 24.09 -4.61 19.00
C GLY A 132 24.80 -5.96 19.18
N GLY A 133 24.28 -6.99 18.54
CA GLY A 133 25.15 -7.80 17.71
C GLY A 133 25.46 -6.96 16.49
N ASP A 134 26.74 -6.66 16.24
CA ASP A 134 27.16 -6.21 14.92
C ASP A 134 26.63 -7.25 13.91
N GLY A 135 25.45 -6.95 13.36
CA GLY A 135 25.17 -7.17 11.95
C GLY A 135 26.30 -6.54 11.14
N PRO A 136 26.41 -6.85 9.84
CA PRO A 136 27.52 -6.37 9.03
C PRO A 136 27.68 -4.87 9.31
N THR A 137 28.81 -4.47 9.90
CA THR A 137 29.04 -3.04 10.10
C THR A 137 28.95 -2.47 8.69
N THR A 138 27.89 -1.72 8.40
CA THR A 138 27.91 -0.74 7.32
C THR A 138 29.25 -0.05 7.51
N PRO A 139 30.21 -0.16 6.57
CA PRO A 139 31.55 0.39 6.78
C PRO A 139 31.34 1.81 7.24
N THR A 140 31.63 2.10 8.52
CA THR A 140 31.22 3.37 9.11
C THR A 140 31.99 4.42 8.32
N PRO A 141 31.32 5.25 7.50
CA PRO A 141 32.04 6.00 6.51
C PRO A 141 33.06 6.89 7.21
N THR A 142 34.33 6.62 6.96
CA THR A 142 35.43 7.31 7.65
C THR A 142 35.74 8.66 7.02
N ASN A 143 35.22 8.91 5.81
CA ASN A 143 35.50 10.10 5.01
C ASN A 143 34.21 10.85 4.69
N THR A 144 33.97 11.95 5.39
CA THR A 144 32.82 12.83 5.12
C THR A 144 33.16 13.91 4.08
N ILE A 145 32.28 14.11 3.10
CA ILE A 145 32.33 15.17 2.09
C ILE A 145 31.06 16.01 2.22
N ALA A 146 31.20 17.29 2.55
CA ALA A 146 30.04 18.17 2.71
C ALA A 146 29.80 18.99 1.44
N PHE A 147 28.62 18.88 0.83
CA PHE A 147 28.16 19.82 -0.19
C PHE A 147 27.82 21.16 0.49
N ASP A 148 28.64 22.19 0.30
CA ASP A 148 28.45 23.50 0.94
C ASP A 148 27.39 24.35 0.19
N ALA A 149 26.26 24.61 0.85
CA ALA A 149 25.16 25.48 0.38
C ALA A 149 25.55 26.94 0.09
N SER A 150 26.66 27.40 0.66
CA SER A 150 27.04 28.81 0.67
C SER A 150 28.07 29.18 -0.41
N GLU A 151 28.67 28.20 -1.07
CA GLU A 151 29.77 28.41 -2.02
C GLU A 151 29.48 27.78 -3.39
N LYS A 152 29.05 28.60 -4.36
CA LYS A 152 28.95 28.24 -5.80
C LYS A 152 30.33 28.09 -6.49
N ALA A 153 31.36 27.70 -5.74
CA ALA A 153 32.73 27.56 -6.21
C ALA A 153 33.12 26.08 -6.26
N GLY A 154 33.84 25.71 -7.32
CA GLY A 154 34.40 24.37 -7.52
C GLY A 154 35.21 23.94 -6.32
N ASN A 155 35.04 22.71 -5.88
CA ASN A 155 35.66 22.25 -4.66
C ASN A 155 36.70 21.15 -4.94
N LYS A 156 37.94 21.40 -4.53
CA LYS A 156 39.00 20.40 -4.50
C LYS A 156 39.00 19.73 -3.14
N ILE A 157 39.00 18.41 -3.08
CA ILE A 157 39.13 17.71 -1.80
C ILE A 157 40.58 17.77 -1.32
N VAL A 158 40.77 18.23 -0.09
CA VAL A 158 42.06 18.34 0.60
C VAL A 158 41.96 17.66 1.97
N TRP A 159 43.06 17.08 2.43
CA TRP A 159 43.14 16.50 3.76
C TRP A 159 43.41 17.58 4.80
N ASP A 160 42.48 17.74 5.76
CA ASP A 160 42.67 18.56 6.94
C ASP A 160 43.48 17.79 7.97
N GLU A 161 44.78 18.07 8.03
CA GLU A 161 45.72 17.44 8.97
C GLU A 161 45.32 17.67 10.45
N GLU A 162 44.62 18.76 10.78
CA GLU A 162 44.27 19.12 12.17
C GLU A 162 43.07 18.33 12.68
N ASN A 163 42.09 18.07 11.81
CA ASN A 163 40.86 17.36 12.16
C ASN A 163 40.80 15.92 11.60
N GLN A 164 41.84 15.47 10.88
CA GLN A 164 41.95 14.14 10.28
C GLN A 164 40.74 13.80 9.39
N LYS A 165 40.31 14.75 8.56
CA LYS A 165 39.13 14.61 7.70
C LYS A 165 39.38 15.21 6.31
N MET A 166 38.62 14.76 5.33
CA MET A 166 38.60 15.36 3.99
C MET A 166 37.74 16.63 4.03
N VAL A 167 38.22 17.73 3.44
CA VAL A 167 37.54 19.03 3.39
C VAL A 167 37.66 19.62 1.99
N LEU A 168 36.67 20.40 1.58
CA LEU A 168 36.67 21.10 0.29
C LEU A 168 37.49 22.40 0.38
N GLU A 169 38.44 22.61 -0.54
CA GLU A 169 39.14 23.87 -0.81
C GLU A 169 38.71 24.44 -2.16
N SER A 170 38.32 25.72 -2.20
CA SER A 170 37.79 26.37 -3.40
C SER A 170 38.80 26.47 -4.57
N GLU A 171 38.42 25.99 -5.75
CA GLU A 171 38.94 26.37 -7.07
C GLU A 171 37.82 27.00 -7.92
N ALA A 172 38.19 27.86 -8.87
CA ALA A 172 37.19 28.57 -9.67
C ALA A 172 36.53 27.65 -10.72
N GLN A 173 35.48 26.89 -10.35
CA GLN A 173 34.31 26.44 -11.17
C GLN A 173 33.37 25.39 -10.49
N GLY A 174 32.12 25.76 -10.11
CA GLY A 174 30.89 24.89 -10.02
C GLY A 174 30.54 24.09 -8.74
N ASP A 175 29.26 23.71 -8.55
CA ASP A 175 28.70 22.86 -7.45
C ASP A 175 29.08 21.36 -7.56
N THR A 176 30.25 21.07 -8.14
CA THR A 176 30.71 19.73 -8.51
C THR A 176 31.97 19.35 -7.75
N VAL A 177 31.97 18.15 -7.16
CA VAL A 177 33.12 17.54 -6.49
C VAL A 177 33.72 16.46 -7.39
N LYS A 178 34.92 16.68 -7.91
CA LYS A 178 35.60 15.70 -8.77
C LYS A 178 36.77 15.02 -8.07
N HIS A 179 37.14 13.86 -8.59
CA HIS A 179 38.28 13.06 -8.20
C HIS A 179 38.22 12.58 -6.75
N VAL A 180 37.03 12.16 -6.28
CA VAL A 180 36.87 11.59 -4.94
C VAL A 180 37.80 10.37 -4.80
N GLY A 181 38.55 10.32 -3.69
CA GLY A 181 39.62 9.33 -3.47
C GLY A 181 41.03 9.77 -3.82
N LYS A 182 41.20 10.83 -4.65
CA LYS A 182 42.53 11.25 -5.11
C LYS A 182 43.42 11.75 -3.97
N ALA A 183 42.90 12.61 -3.10
CA ALA A 183 43.69 13.19 -2.02
C ALA A 183 44.15 12.11 -1.02
N TYR A 184 43.25 11.18 -0.69
CA TYR A 184 43.56 10.03 0.16
C TYR A 184 44.66 9.14 -0.46
N TYR A 185 44.57 8.85 -1.77
CA TYR A 185 45.63 8.12 -2.47
C TYR A 185 46.97 8.89 -2.50
N ASP A 186 46.93 10.20 -2.71
CA ASP A 186 48.14 11.02 -2.74
C ASP A 186 48.89 10.98 -1.40
N GLU A 187 48.19 10.85 -0.28
CA GLU A 187 48.75 10.73 1.07
C GLU A 187 49.16 9.29 1.41
N ASN A 188 48.22 8.34 1.31
CA ASN A 188 48.36 6.99 1.85
C ASN A 188 48.94 5.99 0.86
N LYS A 189 48.96 6.33 -0.44
CA LYS A 189 49.36 5.42 -1.54
C LYS A 189 48.50 4.14 -1.61
N SER A 190 47.28 4.20 -1.08
CA SER A 190 46.23 3.19 -1.15
C SER A 190 44.91 3.85 -1.53
N TYR A 191 43.98 3.06 -2.07
CA TYR A 191 42.60 3.49 -2.30
C TYR A 191 41.71 2.95 -1.18
N ASN A 192 40.72 3.75 -0.79
CA ASN A 192 39.56 3.28 -0.02
C ASN A 192 38.51 2.71 -1.00
N THR A 193 37.39 2.24 -0.48
CA THR A 193 36.19 1.89 -1.26
C THR A 193 35.20 3.06 -1.26
N THR A 194 34.22 3.07 -2.17
CA THR A 194 33.13 4.08 -2.12
C THR A 194 32.36 4.07 -0.81
N ALA A 195 32.21 2.91 -0.19
CA ALA A 195 31.48 2.75 1.07
C ALA A 195 32.19 3.39 2.27
N ASP A 196 33.49 3.70 2.15
CA ASP A 196 34.22 4.48 3.17
C ASP A 196 33.90 5.99 3.12
N TYR A 197 33.06 6.43 2.18
CA TYR A 197 32.70 7.83 1.97
C TYR A 197 31.23 8.08 2.32
N LYS A 198 31.01 9.28 2.88
CA LYS A 198 29.68 9.81 3.17
C LYS A 198 29.55 11.23 2.68
N PHE A 199 28.48 11.52 1.95
CA PHE A 199 28.16 12.87 1.51
C PHE A 199 27.18 13.50 2.50
N THR A 200 27.33 14.77 2.81
CA THR A 200 26.37 15.49 3.68
C THR A 200 25.85 16.70 2.93
N LEU A 201 24.54 16.87 2.88
CA LEU A 201 23.86 18.05 2.36
C LEU A 201 22.96 18.61 3.47
N SER A 202 22.95 19.92 3.68
CA SER A 202 22.10 20.51 4.71
C SER A 202 21.59 21.90 4.37
N ASN A 203 20.37 22.23 4.81
CA ASN A 203 19.74 23.55 4.70
C ASN A 203 19.73 24.13 3.27
N GLN A 204 19.44 23.29 2.28
CA GLN A 204 19.36 23.72 0.89
C GLN A 204 17.95 24.15 0.50
N LEU A 205 17.90 25.12 -0.41
CA LEU A 205 16.72 25.50 -1.18
C LEU A 205 17.13 25.57 -2.65
N ASN A 206 16.25 25.17 -3.57
CA ASN A 206 16.49 25.38 -4.99
C ASN A 206 16.56 26.89 -5.28
N TYR A 207 17.75 27.43 -5.51
CA TYR A 207 18.00 28.80 -5.93
C TYR A 207 18.14 28.83 -7.45
N GLY A 208 17.08 28.46 -8.16
CA GLY A 208 16.98 28.59 -9.61
C GLY A 208 17.14 30.04 -10.04
N GLN A 209 18.39 30.48 -10.21
CA GLN A 209 18.67 31.72 -10.90
C GLN A 209 18.52 31.39 -12.38
N ALA A 210 17.45 31.90 -12.99
CA ALA A 210 17.26 31.85 -14.44
C ALA A 210 18.60 32.17 -15.10
N ASP A 211 19.14 31.20 -15.83
CA ASP A 211 20.24 31.50 -16.73
C ASP A 211 19.73 32.56 -17.72
N VAL A 212 20.63 33.33 -18.30
CA VAL A 212 20.34 34.49 -19.18
C VAL A 212 19.47 34.14 -20.42
N ASP A 213 19.11 32.87 -20.55
CA ASP A 213 18.48 32.21 -21.67
C ASP A 213 17.05 31.72 -21.35
N GLY A 214 16.56 31.90 -20.11
CA GLY A 214 15.16 31.67 -19.75
C GLY A 214 14.76 30.24 -19.39
N ALA A 215 15.72 29.32 -19.27
CA ALA A 215 15.52 28.04 -18.59
C ALA A 215 15.86 28.23 -17.09
N GLY A 216 14.90 27.99 -16.20
CA GLY A 216 15.15 27.97 -14.77
C GLY A 216 15.97 26.73 -14.43
N GLY A 217 17.26 26.90 -14.14
CA GLY A 217 18.13 25.77 -13.79
C GLY A 217 17.82 25.26 -12.39
N VAL A 218 17.69 23.94 -12.24
CA VAL A 218 17.69 23.24 -10.95
C VAL A 218 19.13 23.23 -10.43
N ASP A 219 19.37 23.50 -9.14
CA ASP A 219 20.71 23.34 -8.55
C ASP A 219 21.09 21.84 -8.56
N LEU A 220 22.24 21.48 -9.15
CA LEU A 220 22.75 20.11 -9.25
C LEU A 220 23.99 19.93 -8.36
N TYR A 221 23.89 19.07 -7.35
CA TYR A 221 25.01 18.66 -6.50
C TYR A 221 25.61 17.37 -7.06
N GLN A 222 26.78 17.50 -7.68
CA GLN A 222 27.41 16.38 -8.39
C GLN A 222 28.71 15.95 -7.71
N ALA A 223 28.93 14.63 -7.56
CA ALA A 223 30.22 14.09 -7.15
C ALA A 223 30.67 12.92 -8.04
N THR A 224 31.97 12.86 -8.33
CA THR A 224 32.54 11.78 -9.16
C THR A 224 33.73 11.07 -8.48
N PHE A 225 33.60 9.76 -8.28
CA PHE A 225 34.66 8.90 -7.74
C PHE A 225 35.67 8.48 -8.80
N LEU A 226 36.95 8.37 -8.40
CA LEU A 226 37.95 7.72 -9.24
C LEU A 226 37.60 6.23 -9.43
N SER A 227 37.73 5.73 -10.66
CA SER A 227 37.39 4.33 -11.00
C SER A 227 37.96 3.25 -10.07
N PRO A 228 39.21 3.36 -9.55
CA PRO A 228 39.75 2.35 -8.62
C PRO A 228 39.00 2.21 -7.29
N LEU A 229 38.13 3.16 -6.92
CA LEU A 229 37.28 3.09 -5.74
C LEU A 229 35.96 2.37 -6.00
N MET A 230 35.55 2.27 -7.28
CA MET A 230 34.32 1.62 -7.73
C MET A 230 34.49 0.11 -7.68
N VAL A 231 34.55 -0.37 -6.44
CA VAL A 231 34.63 -1.77 -6.08
C VAL A 231 33.45 -2.08 -5.19
N GLU A 232 32.83 -3.21 -5.46
CA GLU A 232 31.76 -3.76 -4.65
C GLU A 232 32.20 -3.79 -3.18
N SER A 233 31.45 -3.12 -2.33
CA SER A 233 31.73 -3.06 -0.90
C SER A 233 30.94 -4.13 -0.19
N GLY A 234 31.61 -4.96 0.62
CA GLY A 234 31.03 -6.22 1.10
C GLY A 234 31.50 -7.44 0.29
N GLY A 235 32.24 -7.22 -0.80
CA GLY A 235 32.68 -8.25 -1.74
C GLY A 235 34.18 -8.56 -1.79
N ILE A 236 34.96 -8.52 -0.70
CA ILE A 236 36.28 -9.23 -0.66
C ILE A 236 36.58 -9.80 0.73
N GLY A 237 35.85 -10.85 1.10
CA GLY A 237 36.34 -11.88 2.02
C GLY A 237 36.42 -13.19 1.25
N ALA A 238 37.45 -14.00 1.45
CA ALA A 238 37.48 -15.39 0.97
C ALA A 238 36.48 -16.24 1.77
N GLY A 239 35.19 -15.92 1.68
CA GLY A 239 34.09 -16.68 2.25
C GLY A 239 33.87 -17.99 1.50
N SER A 240 33.02 -18.85 2.04
CA SER A 240 32.74 -20.16 1.47
C SER A 240 31.39 -20.69 1.95
N VAL A 241 30.86 -21.69 1.24
CA VAL A 241 29.57 -22.31 1.53
C VAL A 241 29.72 -23.81 1.73
N LEU A 242 28.98 -24.33 2.70
CA LEU A 242 28.72 -25.74 2.86
C LEU A 242 27.22 -26.02 2.77
N ASP A 243 26.81 -26.68 1.69
CA ASP A 243 25.43 -27.08 1.42
C ASP A 243 25.15 -28.47 2.01
N LEU A 244 24.35 -28.53 3.08
CA LEU A 244 24.03 -29.75 3.83
C LEU A 244 22.75 -30.39 3.32
N ARG A 245 22.83 -31.66 2.89
CA ARG A 245 21.68 -32.40 2.37
C ARG A 245 21.45 -33.68 3.18
N PHE A 246 20.31 -33.72 3.85
CA PHE A 246 19.80 -34.89 4.56
C PHE A 246 18.49 -35.33 3.92
N ALA A 247 18.38 -36.61 3.55
CA ALA A 247 17.18 -37.13 2.90
C ALA A 247 16.75 -38.48 3.47
N ASP A 248 15.45 -38.59 3.75
CA ASP A 248 14.76 -39.86 4.00
C ASP A 248 14.34 -40.49 2.68
N ARG A 249 15.07 -41.52 2.24
CA ARG A 249 14.77 -42.18 0.95
C ARG A 249 13.52 -43.07 1.02
N LEU A 250 12.96 -43.29 2.21
CA LEU A 250 11.74 -44.05 2.44
C LEU A 250 10.49 -43.17 2.46
N ALA A 251 10.66 -41.84 2.41
CA ALA A 251 9.56 -40.89 2.32
C ALA A 251 8.74 -41.11 1.03
N PRO A 252 7.43 -40.82 1.03
CA PRO A 252 6.63 -40.82 -0.19
C PRO A 252 7.20 -39.82 -1.22
N ALA A 253 7.12 -40.16 -2.50
CA ALA A 253 7.53 -39.26 -3.57
C ALA A 253 6.60 -38.04 -3.62
N ASN A 254 7.16 -36.85 -3.84
CA ASN A 254 6.43 -35.57 -3.94
C ASN A 254 5.53 -35.21 -2.73
N ASP A 255 5.81 -35.72 -1.52
CA ASP A 255 5.10 -35.37 -0.28
C ASP A 255 6.06 -34.65 0.69
N THR A 256 5.93 -33.33 0.79
CA THR A 256 6.78 -32.47 1.62
C THR A 256 6.47 -32.55 3.12
N THR A 257 5.34 -33.16 3.49
CA THR A 257 4.88 -33.28 4.90
C THR A 257 5.49 -34.47 5.64
N GLN A 258 6.18 -35.37 4.94
CA GLN A 258 6.77 -36.60 5.49
C GLN A 258 8.25 -36.77 5.12
N THR A 259 9.04 -35.71 5.22
CA THR A 259 10.35 -35.61 4.56
C THR A 259 11.56 -36.14 5.36
N LEU A 260 11.47 -36.24 6.69
CA LEU A 260 12.55 -36.78 7.55
C LEU A 260 12.09 -37.82 8.59
N ASN A 261 10.84 -38.31 8.50
CA ASN A 261 10.18 -39.13 9.52
C ASN A 261 10.90 -40.45 9.87
N ASN A 262 11.73 -41.00 8.98
CA ASN A 262 12.49 -42.23 9.22
C ASN A 262 14.00 -41.97 9.40
N THR A 263 14.40 -40.72 9.57
CA THR A 263 15.79 -40.28 9.69
C THR A 263 16.04 -39.71 11.08
N GLN A 264 17.16 -40.10 11.69
CA GLN A 264 17.65 -39.53 12.94
C GLN A 264 19.09 -39.05 12.75
N ILE A 265 19.30 -37.74 12.84
CA ILE A 265 20.59 -37.09 12.68
C ILE A 265 21.23 -37.01 14.07
N ASN A 266 22.20 -37.89 14.36
CA ASN A 266 22.81 -37.98 15.69
C ASN A 266 23.85 -36.90 15.92
N TYR A 267 24.67 -36.64 14.90
CA TYR A 267 25.60 -35.51 14.84
C TYR A 267 26.08 -35.28 13.40
N PHE A 268 26.60 -34.10 13.14
CA PHE A 268 27.46 -33.87 11.98
C PHE A 268 28.67 -33.02 12.35
N GLU A 269 29.73 -33.16 11.57
CA GLU A 269 31.00 -32.47 11.71
C GLU A 269 31.26 -31.64 10.45
N PHE A 270 31.82 -30.45 10.62
CA PHE A 270 32.32 -29.60 9.54
C PHE A 270 33.66 -29.00 9.94
N THR A 271 34.46 -28.57 8.97
CA THR A 271 35.70 -27.83 9.22
C THR A 271 35.56 -26.37 8.85
N TYR A 272 36.02 -25.47 9.71
CA TYR A 272 36.18 -24.03 9.43
C TYR A 272 37.67 -23.66 9.55
N ASN A 273 38.25 -23.13 8.47
CA ASN A 273 39.69 -22.86 8.34
C ASN A 273 40.58 -24.08 8.70
N GLY A 274 40.09 -25.29 8.43
CA GLY A 274 40.76 -26.56 8.73
C GLY A 274 40.63 -27.06 10.18
N THR A 275 39.90 -26.36 11.04
CA THR A 275 39.55 -26.80 12.41
C THR A 275 38.18 -27.46 12.40
N GLU A 276 38.04 -28.64 13.02
CA GLU A 276 36.79 -29.43 13.04
C GLU A 276 35.87 -28.98 14.19
N TYR A 277 34.59 -28.82 13.87
CA TYR A 277 33.50 -28.49 14.77
C TYR A 277 32.37 -29.49 14.59
N GLN A 278 31.66 -29.79 15.68
CA GLN A 278 30.60 -30.80 15.69
C GLN A 278 29.29 -30.20 16.22
N VAL A 279 28.19 -30.45 15.51
CA VAL A 279 26.83 -30.16 15.95
C VAL A 279 26.17 -31.47 16.38
N ASN A 280 25.65 -31.51 17.61
CA ASN A 280 25.07 -32.69 18.26
C ASN A 280 24.01 -32.28 19.29
N ASP A 281 23.37 -33.24 19.97
CA ASP A 281 22.33 -32.95 20.96
C ASP A 281 22.82 -32.16 22.19
N GLU A 282 24.13 -32.16 22.50
CA GLU A 282 24.67 -31.40 23.63
C GLU A 282 24.66 -29.89 23.34
N ASN A 283 24.86 -29.47 22.09
CA ASN A 283 24.83 -28.06 21.68
C ASN A 283 23.55 -27.64 20.95
N THR A 284 22.63 -28.56 20.67
CA THR A 284 21.29 -28.27 20.14
C THR A 284 20.17 -28.49 21.15
N ASN A 285 20.50 -28.75 22.42
CA ASN A 285 19.54 -29.05 23.49
C ASN A 285 18.60 -30.23 23.15
N GLY A 286 19.14 -31.26 22.49
CA GLY A 286 18.39 -32.45 22.08
C GLY A 286 17.51 -32.28 20.84
N ALA A 287 17.52 -31.12 20.19
CA ALA A 287 16.65 -30.84 19.04
C ALA A 287 17.11 -31.57 17.76
N LEU A 288 18.41 -31.81 17.59
CA LEU A 288 18.95 -32.37 16.35
C LEU A 288 18.45 -33.79 16.06
N THR A 289 18.40 -34.65 17.07
CA THR A 289 17.86 -36.01 16.91
C THR A 289 16.34 -36.07 16.85
N GLN A 290 15.64 -35.00 17.25
CA GLN A 290 14.19 -34.92 17.28
C GLN A 290 13.59 -34.27 16.03
N ALA A 291 14.40 -33.63 15.19
CA ALA A 291 13.92 -33.00 13.96
C ALA A 291 13.29 -34.03 13.01
N GLN A 292 12.02 -33.84 12.67
CA GLN A 292 11.26 -34.68 11.72
C GLN A 292 10.79 -33.90 10.48
N SER A 293 11.04 -32.58 10.45
CA SER A 293 10.79 -31.69 9.32
C SER A 293 12.05 -30.85 9.02
N TYR A 294 12.15 -30.29 7.81
CA TYR A 294 13.25 -29.38 7.47
C TYR A 294 13.26 -28.07 8.28
N PRO A 295 12.11 -27.45 8.63
CA PRO A 295 12.08 -26.33 9.58
C PRO A 295 12.63 -26.70 10.97
N ASP A 296 12.25 -27.86 11.52
CA ASP A 296 12.79 -28.31 12.81
C ASP A 296 14.30 -28.57 12.73
N LEU A 297 14.76 -29.12 11.61
CA LEU A 297 16.18 -29.38 11.38
C LEU A 297 16.96 -28.07 11.25
N LEU A 298 16.43 -27.07 10.54
CA LEU A 298 17.02 -25.74 10.43
C LEU A 298 17.17 -25.09 11.81
N ALA A 299 16.11 -25.08 12.61
CA ALA A 299 16.11 -24.52 13.96
C ALA A 299 17.11 -25.24 14.88
N ALA A 300 17.21 -26.58 14.79
CA ALA A 300 18.18 -27.36 15.54
C ALA A 300 19.63 -27.02 15.13
N ILE A 301 19.92 -26.90 13.83
CA ILE A 301 21.26 -26.54 13.34
C ILE A 301 21.62 -25.10 13.71
N GLN A 302 20.69 -24.15 13.59
CA GLN A 302 20.87 -22.77 14.03
C GLN A 302 21.23 -22.69 15.52
N THR A 303 20.51 -23.43 16.37
CA THR A 303 20.80 -23.54 17.81
C THR A 303 22.20 -24.10 18.09
N GLY A 304 22.58 -25.15 17.36
CA GLY A 304 23.90 -25.77 17.45
C GLY A 304 25.03 -24.83 17.09
N ILE A 305 24.89 -24.12 15.97
CA ILE A 305 25.88 -23.16 15.49
C ILE A 305 25.97 -21.95 16.42
N ALA A 306 24.84 -21.42 16.91
CA ALA A 306 24.84 -20.34 17.90
C ALA A 306 25.59 -20.74 19.19
N THR A 307 25.37 -21.96 19.69
CA THR A 307 26.08 -22.48 20.86
C THR A 307 27.58 -22.64 20.60
N LEU A 308 27.97 -23.11 19.41
CA LEU A 308 29.38 -23.21 19.02
C LEU A 308 30.04 -21.83 18.90
N LYS A 309 29.33 -20.82 18.36
CA LYS A 309 29.80 -19.42 18.30
C LYS A 309 30.06 -18.84 19.68
N ALA A 310 29.14 -19.03 20.61
CA ALA A 310 29.28 -18.53 21.99
C ALA A 310 30.52 -19.11 22.69
N GLN A 311 30.96 -20.31 22.31
CA GLN A 311 32.14 -20.97 22.87
C GLN A 311 33.43 -20.68 22.09
N ASN A 312 33.32 -20.31 20.81
CA ASN A 312 34.44 -20.15 19.87
C ASN A 312 34.22 -18.86 19.05
N PRO A 313 34.73 -17.70 19.51
CA PRO A 313 34.50 -16.39 18.88
C PRO A 313 34.93 -16.30 17.40
N GLU A 314 35.85 -17.15 16.94
CA GLU A 314 36.29 -17.24 15.55
C GLU A 314 35.20 -17.72 14.57
N LEU A 315 34.10 -18.28 15.07
CA LEU A 315 32.95 -18.71 14.26
C LEU A 315 31.91 -17.59 14.08
N SER A 316 32.15 -16.39 14.60
CA SER A 316 31.18 -15.27 14.60
C SER A 316 30.59 -15.02 13.21
N GLY A 317 31.40 -15.10 12.15
CA GLY A 317 31.02 -14.90 10.75
C GLY A 317 30.31 -16.07 10.05
N LEU A 318 29.88 -17.13 10.77
CA LEU A 318 29.11 -18.24 10.19
C LEU A 318 27.60 -17.99 10.21
N ASN A 319 26.90 -18.07 9.08
CA ASN A 319 25.44 -17.98 9.04
C ASN A 319 24.81 -19.31 8.63
N VAL A 320 23.57 -19.54 9.08
CA VAL A 320 22.79 -20.74 8.77
C VAL A 320 21.44 -20.29 8.20
N ARG A 321 21.16 -20.67 6.97
CA ARG A 321 19.87 -20.38 6.31
C ARG A 321 19.31 -21.62 5.63
N GLN A 322 18.03 -21.55 5.28
CA GLN A 322 17.44 -22.51 4.36
C GLN A 322 18.07 -22.36 2.97
N GLY A 323 18.33 -23.48 2.32
CA GLY A 323 18.79 -23.55 0.93
C GLY A 323 17.71 -24.06 -0.02
N ASN A 324 18.13 -24.37 -1.24
CA ASN A 324 17.23 -24.76 -2.30
C ASN A 324 16.68 -26.19 -2.08
N THR A 325 15.58 -26.49 -2.76
CA THR A 325 15.07 -27.86 -2.81
C THR A 325 16.02 -28.76 -3.61
N PHE A 326 16.04 -30.05 -3.28
CA PHE A 326 16.79 -31.07 -4.01
C PHE A 326 16.02 -32.38 -4.04
N SER A 327 16.31 -33.24 -5.01
CA SER A 327 15.70 -34.56 -5.09
C SER A 327 16.71 -35.70 -4.96
N VAL A 328 16.27 -36.81 -4.37
CA VAL A 328 16.99 -38.10 -4.37
C VAL A 328 16.08 -39.23 -4.85
N ASP A 329 16.66 -40.28 -5.44
CA ASP A 329 15.89 -41.46 -5.83
C ASP A 329 15.31 -42.15 -4.59
N GLN A 330 13.99 -42.31 -4.56
CA GLN A 330 13.27 -43.04 -3.54
C GLN A 330 13.74 -44.52 -3.53
N TYR A 331 13.84 -45.08 -2.33
CA TYR A 331 14.24 -46.47 -2.08
C TYR A 331 13.05 -47.28 -1.60
N ASP A 332 12.79 -48.42 -2.26
CA ASP A 332 11.74 -49.35 -1.86
C ASP A 332 12.32 -50.46 -0.98
N LYS A 333 11.94 -50.43 0.30
CA LYS A 333 12.35 -51.41 1.31
C LYS A 333 11.87 -52.84 1.07
N GLN A 334 10.81 -53.03 0.27
CA GLN A 334 10.30 -54.38 -0.04
C GLN A 334 11.14 -55.04 -1.14
N THR A 335 11.68 -54.26 -2.08
CA THR A 335 12.45 -54.77 -3.22
C THR A 335 13.96 -54.61 -3.06
N ASP A 336 14.42 -53.82 -2.08
CA ASP A 336 15.84 -53.47 -1.87
C ASP A 336 16.46 -52.81 -3.12
N GLN A 337 15.65 -51.97 -3.80
CA GLN A 337 16.02 -51.27 -5.03
C GLN A 337 15.54 -49.81 -5.01
N LEU A 338 16.13 -48.98 -5.88
CA LEU A 338 15.64 -47.64 -6.18
C LEU A 338 14.42 -47.72 -7.10
N THR A 339 13.38 -46.96 -6.79
CA THR A 339 12.11 -46.98 -7.55
C THR A 339 12.19 -46.16 -8.84
N GLY A 340 13.07 -45.15 -8.86
CA GLY A 340 13.15 -44.15 -9.93
C GLY A 340 12.28 -42.91 -9.70
N GLU A 341 11.37 -42.96 -8.71
CA GLU A 341 10.60 -41.82 -8.23
C GLU A 341 11.46 -40.91 -7.33
N LYS A 342 11.06 -39.65 -7.16
CA LYS A 342 11.85 -38.62 -6.47
C LYS A 342 11.27 -38.27 -5.10
N VAL A 343 12.11 -38.34 -4.06
CA VAL A 343 11.85 -37.71 -2.77
C VAL A 343 12.42 -36.31 -2.82
N GLN A 344 11.62 -35.32 -2.43
CA GLN A 344 12.04 -33.92 -2.33
C GLN A 344 12.59 -33.62 -0.94
N GLY A 345 13.68 -32.90 -0.89
CA GLY A 345 14.33 -32.42 0.32
C GLY A 345 14.65 -30.92 0.23
N VAL A 346 14.88 -30.28 1.37
CA VAL A 346 15.33 -28.89 1.46
C VAL A 346 16.73 -28.90 2.04
N SER A 347 17.67 -28.21 1.40
CA SER A 347 19.04 -28.14 1.93
C SER A 347 19.17 -27.09 3.03
N ILE A 348 20.20 -27.24 3.88
CA ILE A 348 20.55 -26.25 4.90
C ILE A 348 21.93 -25.72 4.57
N VAL A 349 22.06 -24.41 4.49
CA VAL A 349 23.26 -23.74 4.00
C VAL A 349 24.00 -23.13 5.17
N LEU A 350 25.26 -23.54 5.35
CA LEU A 350 26.21 -22.85 6.20
C LEU A 350 27.06 -21.94 5.31
N SER A 351 27.06 -20.63 5.59
CA SER A 351 27.91 -19.67 4.90
C SER A 351 28.91 -19.06 5.87
N ALA A 352 30.11 -18.75 5.38
CA ALA A 352 31.12 -18.00 6.12
C ALA A 352 31.40 -16.68 5.41
N GLN A 353 31.33 -15.58 6.15
CA GLN A 353 31.70 -14.24 5.64
C GLN A 353 33.21 -14.14 5.33
N GLU A 354 34.04 -14.84 6.10
CA GLU A 354 35.47 -15.03 5.83
C GLU A 354 35.90 -16.47 6.18
N GLY A 355 36.83 -17.06 5.43
CA GLY A 355 37.42 -18.36 5.74
C GLY A 355 36.80 -19.54 4.98
N THR A 356 37.46 -20.71 5.06
CA THR A 356 37.09 -21.91 4.28
C THR A 356 36.28 -22.91 5.12
N LEU A 357 35.05 -23.16 4.70
CA LEU A 357 34.15 -24.22 5.14
C LEU A 357 34.39 -25.48 4.31
N GLY A 358 34.37 -26.63 4.96
CA GLY A 358 34.59 -27.92 4.29
C GLY A 358 34.45 -29.09 5.23
N GLY A 359 35.03 -30.23 4.87
CA GLY A 359 35.20 -31.37 5.77
C GLY A 359 33.90 -31.83 6.43
N PHE A 360 32.93 -32.29 5.65
CA PHE A 360 31.66 -32.78 6.18
C PHE A 360 31.69 -34.27 6.49
N THR A 361 31.30 -34.65 7.70
CA THR A 361 30.85 -36.01 8.01
C THR A 361 29.56 -35.96 8.82
N ALA A 362 28.69 -36.95 8.67
CA ALA A 362 27.47 -37.03 9.46
C ALA A 362 27.24 -38.46 9.94
N ASN A 363 26.66 -38.59 11.14
CA ASN A 363 26.11 -39.82 11.63
C ASN A 363 24.59 -39.74 11.59
N VAL A 364 24.02 -40.45 10.63
CA VAL A 364 22.58 -40.49 10.43
C VAL A 364 22.11 -41.93 10.46
N THR A 365 21.05 -42.19 11.22
CA THR A 365 20.46 -43.51 11.38
C THR A 365 19.02 -43.53 10.87
N SER A 366 18.64 -44.61 10.18
CA SER A 366 17.25 -44.93 9.84
C SER A 366 16.79 -46.21 10.54
N VAL A 367 15.47 -46.38 10.56
CA VAL A 367 14.82 -47.63 11.00
C VAL A 367 15.11 -48.83 10.09
N ASP A 368 15.45 -48.62 8.80
CA ASP A 368 15.71 -49.66 7.79
C ASP A 368 17.03 -49.44 7.02
N THR A 369 17.70 -50.51 6.58
CA THR A 369 19.00 -50.45 5.86
C THR A 369 18.83 -49.81 4.48
N GLY A 370 19.60 -48.76 4.15
CA GLY A 370 19.51 -48.03 2.87
C GLY A 370 18.52 -46.86 2.85
N GLY A 371 17.84 -46.59 3.96
CA GLY A 371 16.77 -45.59 4.08
C GLY A 371 17.23 -44.14 4.28
N VAL A 372 18.52 -43.86 4.35
CA VAL A 372 19.04 -42.48 4.50
C VAL A 372 20.09 -42.19 3.43
N ASP A 373 20.05 -40.98 2.87
CA ASP A 373 21.20 -40.36 2.23
C ASP A 373 21.64 -39.12 3.03
N SER A 374 22.93 -38.99 3.28
CA SER A 374 23.51 -37.84 3.96
C SER A 374 24.81 -37.45 3.27
N TYR A 375 24.81 -36.27 2.66
CA TYR A 375 25.92 -35.79 1.86
C TYR A 375 25.96 -34.27 1.93
N ALA A 376 27.16 -33.68 1.94
CA ALA A 376 27.33 -32.24 1.80
C ALA A 376 28.28 -31.92 0.65
N ARG A 377 28.02 -30.80 0.00
CA ARG A 377 28.92 -30.24 -1.03
C ARG A 377 29.53 -28.96 -0.50
N ALA A 378 30.86 -28.95 -0.44
CA ALA A 378 31.63 -27.73 -0.23
C ALA A 378 31.87 -27.08 -1.59
N PHE A 379 31.53 -25.81 -1.70
CA PHE A 379 31.82 -25.01 -2.87
C PHE A 379 32.85 -23.93 -2.49
N ASP A 380 33.93 -23.83 -3.26
CA ASP A 380 34.73 -22.60 -3.33
C ASP A 380 34.12 -21.74 -4.44
N THR A 381 33.03 -21.06 -4.12
CA THR A 381 32.38 -20.07 -4.99
C THR A 381 31.71 -19.01 -4.13
N ILE A 382 31.71 -17.80 -4.69
CA ILE A 382 31.01 -16.60 -4.23
C ILE A 382 29.62 -17.02 -3.74
N THR A 383 29.40 -16.85 -2.43
CA THR A 383 28.07 -16.74 -1.85
C THR A 383 27.39 -15.53 -2.48
N ASP A 384 26.19 -15.67 -3.02
CA ASP A 384 25.21 -14.58 -2.96
C ASP A 384 25.05 -14.31 -1.44
N GLY A 385 25.62 -13.29 -0.80
CA GLY A 385 26.14 -12.01 -1.26
C GLY A 385 25.50 -11.01 -0.31
N VAL A 386 26.21 -10.63 0.75
CA VAL A 386 26.11 -9.24 1.21
C VAL A 386 26.33 -8.46 -0.08
N ASP A 387 25.30 -7.73 -0.52
CA ASP A 387 25.20 -7.23 -1.88
C ASP A 387 26.56 -6.81 -2.41
N GLY A 388 27.03 -7.48 -3.46
CA GLY A 388 28.24 -7.09 -4.19
C GLY A 388 27.99 -5.79 -4.95
N LEU A 389 27.37 -4.80 -4.31
CA LEU A 389 26.99 -3.54 -4.91
C LEU A 389 28.04 -2.48 -4.53
N ILE A 390 28.28 -1.58 -5.48
CA ILE A 390 29.08 -0.40 -5.26
C ILE A 390 28.20 0.62 -4.53
N GLN A 391 28.45 0.83 -3.23
CA GLN A 391 27.58 1.68 -2.41
C GLN A 391 28.29 2.93 -1.87
N THR A 392 27.51 3.94 -1.46
CA THR A 392 27.98 5.10 -0.67
C THR A 392 26.85 5.63 0.22
N SER A 393 27.19 6.37 1.29
CA SER A 393 26.20 6.97 2.18
C SER A 393 25.93 8.45 1.90
N ILE A 394 24.72 8.93 2.20
CA ILE A 394 24.29 10.33 2.06
C ILE A 394 23.51 10.76 3.32
N ASP A 395 23.97 11.80 4.02
CA ASP A 395 23.19 12.46 5.08
C ASP A 395 22.51 13.71 4.51
N LEU A 396 21.18 13.79 4.67
CA LEU A 396 20.37 14.93 4.26
C LEU A 396 19.74 15.58 5.50
N ASP A 397 20.04 16.86 5.78
CA ASP A 397 19.46 17.59 6.91
C ASP A 397 18.71 18.84 6.43
N ASN A 398 17.38 18.86 6.56
CA ASN A 398 16.53 20.01 6.23
C ASN A 398 16.70 20.47 4.77
N ILE A 399 16.44 19.57 3.81
CA ILE A 399 16.54 19.86 2.38
C ILE A 399 15.17 20.26 1.83
N GLY A 400 15.10 21.39 1.13
CA GLY A 400 13.85 21.87 0.55
C GLY A 400 12.87 22.41 1.61
N TYR A 401 13.36 23.17 2.59
CA TYR A 401 12.49 23.72 3.65
C TYR A 401 11.49 24.76 3.08
N GLY A 402 10.27 24.32 2.82
CA GLY A 402 9.19 25.15 2.27
C GLY A 402 9.23 25.37 0.75
N SER A 403 10.04 24.62 0.00
CA SER A 403 10.10 24.59 -1.48
C SER A 403 10.93 23.37 -1.90
N GLN A 404 10.94 22.98 -3.18
CA GLN A 404 11.83 21.91 -3.66
C GLN A 404 13.34 22.21 -3.41
N GLY A 405 14.13 21.19 -3.08
CA GLY A 405 15.61 21.21 -3.10
C GLY A 405 16.17 20.99 -4.51
N GLY A 406 17.48 20.75 -4.62
CA GLY A 406 18.16 20.46 -5.89
C GLY A 406 18.26 18.95 -6.22
N SER A 407 18.89 18.63 -7.34
CA SER A 407 19.24 17.25 -7.75
C SER A 407 20.56 16.80 -7.12
N VAL A 408 20.68 15.51 -6.80
CA VAL A 408 21.93 14.89 -6.35
C VAL A 408 22.33 13.78 -7.32
N ASN A 409 23.52 13.91 -7.93
CA ASN A 409 24.11 12.87 -8.77
C ASN A 409 25.50 12.48 -8.25
N ILE A 410 25.67 11.23 -7.82
CA ILE A 410 26.96 10.70 -7.35
C ILE A 410 27.33 9.47 -8.16
N ALA A 411 28.39 9.57 -8.96
CA ALA A 411 28.75 8.56 -9.94
C ALA A 411 30.28 8.34 -10.07
N GLY A 412 30.71 7.56 -11.05
CA GLY A 412 32.12 7.35 -11.40
C GLY A 412 32.64 8.29 -12.48
N GLU A 413 33.95 8.56 -12.46
CA GLU A 413 34.62 9.36 -13.50
C GLU A 413 34.89 8.60 -14.80
N SER A 414 34.48 7.33 -14.90
CA SER A 414 34.94 6.42 -15.93
C SER A 414 33.86 6.10 -16.96
N ALA A 415 34.23 6.19 -18.24
CA ALA A 415 33.43 5.67 -19.37
C ALA A 415 33.37 4.12 -19.42
N THR A 416 33.42 3.44 -18.27
CA THR A 416 33.43 1.97 -18.15
C THR A 416 32.06 1.39 -17.79
N ASN A 417 31.00 2.20 -17.77
CA ASN A 417 29.65 1.78 -17.40
C ASN A 417 29.56 1.25 -15.95
N VAL A 418 30.25 1.91 -15.02
CA VAL A 418 30.28 1.54 -13.60
C VAL A 418 30.00 2.79 -12.77
N GLY A 419 28.95 2.75 -11.95
CA GLY A 419 28.53 3.84 -11.06
C GLY A 419 28.29 3.36 -9.63
N ILE A 420 27.61 4.18 -8.85
CA ILE A 420 27.06 3.75 -7.56
C ILE A 420 25.77 2.98 -7.83
N GLU A 421 25.66 1.81 -7.24
CA GLU A 421 24.51 0.92 -7.37
C GLU A 421 23.60 0.97 -6.14
N LYS A 422 24.13 1.35 -4.96
CA LYS A 422 23.34 1.52 -3.73
C LYS A 422 23.61 2.85 -3.03
N PHE A 423 22.54 3.58 -2.72
CA PHE A 423 22.60 4.71 -1.78
C PHE A 423 22.02 4.30 -0.42
N VAL A 424 22.81 4.55 0.63
CA VAL A 424 22.33 4.50 2.02
C VAL A 424 22.11 5.93 2.49
N VAL A 425 20.86 6.36 2.58
CA VAL A 425 20.48 7.73 2.88
C VAL A 425 20.01 7.83 4.33
N THR A 426 20.48 8.85 5.05
CA THR A 426 19.96 9.21 6.36
C THR A 426 19.37 10.61 6.31
N THR A 427 18.09 10.74 6.65
CA THR A 427 17.39 12.03 6.68
C THR A 427 17.27 12.57 8.10
N LYS A 428 17.29 13.90 8.21
CA LYS A 428 17.02 14.62 9.45
C LYS A 428 16.23 15.88 9.13
N ASN A 429 15.14 16.12 9.85
CA ASN A 429 14.24 17.26 9.60
C ASN A 429 13.66 17.30 8.17
N GLY A 430 13.63 16.16 7.49
CA GLY A 430 13.10 16.00 6.15
C GLY A 430 14.01 16.43 4.99
N ALA A 431 13.78 15.83 3.82
CA ALA A 431 14.48 16.12 2.58
C ALA A 431 13.53 16.06 1.37
N TRP A 432 13.60 17.07 0.50
CA TRP A 432 12.95 17.06 -0.81
C TRP A 432 13.98 17.34 -1.91
N LEU A 433 14.32 16.31 -2.67
CA LEU A 433 15.20 16.36 -3.83
C LEU A 433 14.40 16.45 -5.13
N THR A 434 14.99 17.09 -6.14
CA THR A 434 14.45 17.02 -7.51
C THR A 434 14.68 15.65 -8.12
N GLU A 435 15.86 15.09 -7.90
CA GLU A 435 16.34 13.86 -8.49
C GLU A 435 17.42 13.27 -7.57
N LEU A 436 17.48 11.95 -7.51
CA LEU A 436 18.56 11.21 -6.88
C LEU A 436 19.06 10.14 -7.86
N SER A 437 20.30 10.32 -8.36
CA SER A 437 20.82 9.48 -9.45
C SER A 437 22.30 9.12 -9.30
N SER A 438 22.71 8.11 -10.06
CA SER A 438 24.12 7.76 -10.32
C SER A 438 24.35 7.64 -11.82
N GLU A 439 24.34 8.78 -12.49
CA GLU A 439 24.49 8.89 -13.95
C GLU A 439 25.93 9.29 -14.33
N ASP A 440 26.52 8.66 -15.35
CA ASP A 440 27.87 9.00 -15.82
C ASP A 440 27.93 10.43 -16.40
N THR A 441 29.03 11.14 -16.12
CA THR A 441 29.30 12.50 -16.61
C THR A 441 29.86 12.55 -18.03
N ALA A 442 30.15 11.40 -18.67
CA ALA A 442 30.63 11.29 -20.04
C ALA A 442 29.48 11.04 -21.05
N THR A 443 29.79 10.87 -22.34
CA THR A 443 28.80 10.71 -23.46
C THR A 443 28.00 9.40 -23.44
N ASN A 444 27.75 8.83 -22.27
CA ASN A 444 27.02 7.59 -22.01
C ASN A 444 25.96 7.83 -20.91
N SER A 445 25.25 8.96 -21.02
CA SER A 445 24.15 9.42 -20.16
C SER A 445 22.90 8.53 -20.21
N ASP A 446 22.91 7.51 -21.06
CA ASP A 446 21.71 6.71 -21.33
C ASP A 446 21.46 5.63 -20.24
N PHE A 447 22.23 5.62 -19.13
CA PHE A 447 22.11 4.61 -18.06
C PHE A 447 22.28 5.21 -16.66
N ASN A 448 21.26 5.03 -15.80
CA ASN A 448 21.39 5.18 -14.36
C ASN A 448 21.92 3.87 -13.72
N HIS A 449 23.01 3.98 -12.96
CA HIS A 449 23.60 2.82 -12.29
C HIS A 449 22.91 2.44 -10.98
N LEU A 450 22.06 3.32 -10.45
CA LEU A 450 21.40 3.13 -9.17
C LEU A 450 20.40 1.98 -9.25
N LYS A 451 20.56 1.00 -8.34
CA LYS A 451 19.68 -0.16 -8.19
C LYS A 451 18.92 -0.13 -6.88
N GLN A 452 19.55 0.31 -5.80
CA GLN A 452 18.96 0.33 -4.47
C GLN A 452 19.05 1.70 -3.79
N VAL A 453 17.97 2.10 -3.13
CA VAL A 453 17.94 3.27 -2.26
C VAL A 453 17.35 2.84 -0.91
N GLU A 454 18.18 2.87 0.13
CA GLU A 454 17.78 2.57 1.50
C GLU A 454 17.76 3.87 2.29
N VAL A 455 16.63 4.22 2.89
CA VAL A 455 16.45 5.49 3.61
C VAL A 455 16.08 5.24 5.06
N SER A 456 16.79 5.92 5.96
CA SER A 456 16.51 5.91 7.38
C SER A 456 16.48 7.31 7.98
N GLY A 457 15.96 7.45 9.20
CA GLY A 457 16.06 8.70 9.96
C GLY A 457 14.71 9.31 10.32
N THR A 458 14.59 10.63 10.19
CA THR A 458 13.41 11.38 10.68
C THR A 458 12.97 12.50 9.75
N GLY A 459 11.66 12.76 9.73
CA GLY A 459 11.04 13.76 8.86
C GLY A 459 10.61 13.14 7.53
N TYR A 460 10.31 13.97 6.53
CA TYR A 460 9.84 13.46 5.23
C TYR A 460 10.99 13.09 4.28
N PHE A 461 10.78 12.18 3.33
CA PHE A 461 11.70 11.96 2.21
C PHE A 461 10.97 12.05 0.87
N ARG A 462 11.35 13.03 0.05
CA ARG A 462 10.68 13.28 -1.24
C ARG A 462 11.70 13.34 -2.35
N VAL A 463 11.38 12.71 -3.48
CA VAL A 463 12.19 12.77 -4.71
C VAL A 463 11.24 12.96 -5.89
N GLY A 464 11.42 14.06 -6.64
CA GLY A 464 10.61 14.36 -7.81
C GLY A 464 10.35 15.85 -8.00
N GLN A 465 9.98 16.23 -9.24
CA GLN A 465 9.70 17.61 -9.62
C GLN A 465 8.42 18.13 -9.00
N GLN A 466 8.47 19.29 -8.32
CA GLN A 466 7.25 19.96 -7.90
C GLN A 466 6.41 20.40 -9.13
N SER A 467 5.13 20.03 -9.15
CA SER A 467 4.20 20.49 -10.17
C SER A 467 4.03 22.03 -10.15
N ALA A 468 4.19 22.67 -11.32
CA ALA A 468 4.05 24.13 -11.46
C ALA A 468 2.60 24.63 -11.27
N SER A 469 1.61 23.73 -11.39
CA SER A 469 0.20 24.02 -11.11
C SER A 469 -0.12 24.08 -9.61
N TRP A 470 0.78 23.62 -8.73
CA TRP A 470 0.48 23.40 -7.32
C TRP A 470 1.34 24.24 -6.36
N GLY A 471 0.65 24.88 -5.42
CA GLY A 471 1.25 25.71 -4.38
C GLY A 471 2.02 24.91 -3.32
N HIS A 472 2.74 25.63 -2.46
CA HIS A 472 3.58 25.08 -1.41
C HIS A 472 2.70 24.54 -0.26
N SER A 473 2.48 23.23 -0.16
CA SER A 473 2.02 22.59 1.09
C SER A 473 3.20 21.91 1.80
N ASN A 474 3.00 21.45 3.03
CA ASN A 474 4.04 20.97 3.94
C ASN A 474 3.62 19.72 4.74
N THR A 475 2.52 19.07 4.37
CA THR A 475 1.95 17.90 5.06
C THR A 475 1.49 16.88 4.03
N ALA A 476 2.07 15.67 3.97
CA ALA A 476 1.83 14.69 2.90
C ALA A 476 0.34 14.27 2.75
N GLY A 477 -0.37 14.03 3.86
CA GLY A 477 -1.81 13.77 3.84
C GLY A 477 -2.72 14.96 3.45
N GLU A 478 -2.21 16.21 3.48
CA GLU A 478 -3.00 17.38 3.02
C GLU A 478 -3.05 17.50 1.48
N TYR A 479 -2.21 16.79 0.73
CA TYR A 479 -2.15 16.92 -0.73
C TYR A 479 -3.32 16.24 -1.46
N PHE A 480 -3.99 15.29 -0.82
CA PHE A 480 -5.22 14.65 -1.31
C PHE A 480 -6.48 15.04 -0.52
N THR A 481 -6.34 15.64 0.66
CA THR A 481 -7.50 16.00 1.53
C THR A 481 -7.75 17.51 1.68
N ALA A 482 -6.79 18.40 1.42
CA ALA A 482 -6.88 19.80 1.82
C ALA A 482 -6.96 20.80 0.65
N ASN A 483 -8.04 20.72 -0.12
CA ASN A 483 -8.86 21.86 -0.55
C ASN A 483 -9.82 21.38 -1.65
N GLY A 484 -11.12 21.31 -1.35
CA GLY A 484 -12.21 21.15 -2.34
C GLY A 484 -12.27 22.31 -3.34
N GLN A 485 -11.22 22.44 -4.16
CA GLN A 485 -11.04 23.48 -5.18
C GLN A 485 -10.57 22.90 -6.52
N THR A 486 -10.01 21.68 -6.59
CA THR A 486 -9.72 21.02 -7.87
C THR A 486 -10.09 19.54 -7.83
N ALA A 487 -10.94 19.15 -8.77
CA ALA A 487 -11.67 17.88 -8.89
C ALA A 487 -10.82 16.71 -9.34
N ASN A 488 -9.51 16.84 -9.28
CA ASN A 488 -8.67 16.14 -10.21
C ASN A 488 -7.65 15.34 -9.43
N TRP A 489 -7.45 14.08 -9.80
CA TRP A 489 -6.29 13.32 -9.39
C TRP A 489 -5.08 14.05 -9.94
N VAL A 490 -4.48 14.91 -9.11
CA VAL A 490 -3.27 15.63 -9.50
C VAL A 490 -2.18 15.18 -8.58
N SER A 491 -1.27 14.39 -9.16
CA SER A 491 0.01 14.09 -8.52
C SER A 491 0.66 15.40 -8.06
N PRO A 492 1.15 15.49 -6.81
CA PRO A 492 1.93 16.65 -6.36
C PRO A 492 3.24 16.80 -7.16
N PHE A 493 3.60 15.77 -7.94
CA PHE A 493 4.74 15.73 -8.84
C PHE A 493 4.34 15.88 -10.31
N VAL A 494 5.25 16.41 -11.12
CA VAL A 494 5.10 16.36 -12.59
C VAL A 494 5.29 14.90 -13.02
N ALA A 495 4.28 14.30 -13.64
CA ALA A 495 4.43 12.99 -14.28
C ALA A 495 5.57 13.05 -15.29
N ASP A 496 6.58 12.19 -15.13
CA ASP A 496 7.67 12.10 -16.08
C ASP A 496 7.24 11.23 -17.27
N THR A 497 6.51 11.84 -18.19
CA THR A 497 6.05 11.18 -19.43
C THR A 497 7.12 11.17 -20.53
N THR A 498 8.35 11.60 -20.23
CA THR A 498 9.40 11.81 -21.24
C THR A 498 10.76 11.20 -20.89
N GLY A 499 10.90 10.50 -19.76
CA GLY A 499 12.17 9.98 -19.28
C GLY A 499 13.18 11.09 -18.97
N GLY A 500 12.72 12.22 -18.44
CA GLY A 500 13.56 13.37 -18.10
C GLY A 500 13.86 13.45 -16.62
N ASP A 501 15.13 13.32 -16.24
CA ASP A 501 15.88 13.74 -15.02
C ASP A 501 15.10 14.21 -13.75
N GLN A 502 13.95 13.64 -13.40
CA GLN A 502 13.05 14.16 -12.35
C GLN A 502 12.47 13.03 -11.49
N GLY A 503 13.24 12.56 -10.51
CA GLY A 503 12.78 11.50 -9.61
C GLY A 503 13.83 10.43 -9.37
N LEU A 504 13.36 9.19 -9.28
CA LEU A 504 14.16 7.97 -9.37
C LEU A 504 13.96 7.35 -10.75
N THR A 505 15.04 6.88 -11.38
CA THR A 505 14.99 6.24 -12.71
C THR A 505 15.65 4.87 -12.61
N ASP A 506 14.94 3.83 -13.05
CA ASP A 506 15.42 2.44 -13.10
C ASP A 506 15.89 1.90 -11.75
N VAL A 507 15.33 2.37 -10.63
CA VAL A 507 15.68 1.85 -9.30
C VAL A 507 14.88 0.57 -9.05
N GLN A 508 15.58 -0.49 -8.66
CA GLN A 508 15.00 -1.81 -8.41
C GLN A 508 14.41 -1.91 -7.01
N ASP A 509 15.13 -1.45 -5.98
CA ASP A 509 14.74 -1.57 -4.59
C ASP A 509 14.73 -0.18 -3.94
N VAL A 510 13.57 0.24 -3.48
CA VAL A 510 13.39 1.47 -2.69
C VAL A 510 12.86 1.06 -1.33
N ASP A 511 13.72 1.09 -0.32
CA ASP A 511 13.38 0.77 1.07
C ASP A 511 13.39 2.05 1.90
N LEU A 512 12.21 2.53 2.26
CA LEU A 512 11.99 3.68 3.15
C LEU A 512 11.48 3.25 4.53
N THR A 513 11.42 1.96 4.82
CA THR A 513 10.84 1.43 6.07
C THR A 513 11.64 1.86 7.32
N GLY A 514 12.91 2.22 7.14
CA GLY A 514 13.77 2.80 8.17
C GLY A 514 13.49 4.28 8.49
N LEU A 515 12.62 4.95 7.75
CA LEU A 515 12.28 6.37 7.90
C LEU A 515 11.09 6.56 8.84
N ASN A 516 11.27 7.34 9.90
CA ASN A 516 10.15 7.80 10.73
C ASN A 516 9.61 9.15 10.19
N GLY A 517 8.59 9.06 9.35
CA GLY A 517 7.92 10.18 8.73
C GLY A 517 7.04 9.71 7.58
N SER A 518 6.92 10.55 6.54
CA SER A 518 6.24 10.21 5.30
C SER A 518 7.16 10.40 4.10
N SER A 519 6.80 9.78 2.98
CA SER A 519 7.52 9.84 1.73
C SER A 519 6.64 10.34 0.59
N ALA A 520 7.29 10.80 -0.47
CA ALA A 520 6.61 11.13 -1.72
C ALA A 520 7.60 10.97 -2.89
N ILE A 521 7.39 9.97 -3.74
CA ILE A 521 8.34 9.47 -4.72
C ILE A 521 7.74 9.56 -6.13
N ASN A 522 8.45 10.23 -7.04
CA ASN A 522 8.26 10.11 -8.47
C ASN A 522 9.31 9.15 -9.02
N ALA A 523 8.89 8.10 -9.71
CA ALA A 523 9.76 7.07 -10.23
C ALA A 523 9.38 6.62 -11.65
N VAL A 524 10.36 6.17 -12.42
CA VAL A 524 10.16 5.56 -13.74
C VAL A 524 11.05 4.33 -13.90
N ILE A 525 10.50 3.26 -14.45
CA ILE A 525 11.24 2.07 -14.89
C ILE A 525 11.17 2.02 -16.42
N THR A 526 12.31 2.24 -17.06
CA THR A 526 12.43 2.31 -18.52
C THR A 526 12.88 0.98 -19.12
N ASP A 527 12.79 0.84 -20.45
CA ASP A 527 13.29 -0.33 -21.19
C ASP A 527 14.79 -0.62 -20.99
N ALA A 528 15.56 0.35 -20.48
CA ALA A 528 16.98 0.20 -20.19
C ALA A 528 17.27 -0.92 -19.17
N VAL A 529 16.31 -1.23 -18.28
CA VAL A 529 16.49 -2.30 -17.29
C VAL A 529 16.50 -3.70 -17.90
N ILE A 530 15.98 -3.87 -19.12
CA ILE A 530 15.97 -5.18 -19.79
C ILE A 530 17.40 -5.67 -20.01
N ASP A 531 18.28 -4.81 -20.51
CA ASP A 531 19.69 -5.15 -20.72
C ASP A 531 20.48 -5.21 -19.41
N ARG A 532 20.06 -4.45 -18.38
CA ARG A 532 20.75 -4.31 -17.10
C ARG A 532 20.47 -5.48 -16.15
N ASP A 533 19.21 -5.85 -16.02
CA ASP A 533 18.71 -6.73 -14.96
C ASP A 533 17.99 -7.97 -15.50
N LEU A 534 17.25 -7.85 -16.61
CA LEU A 534 16.31 -8.89 -17.07
C LEU A 534 16.85 -9.78 -18.20
N ASN A 535 18.08 -9.57 -18.68
CA ASN A 535 18.70 -10.43 -19.70
C ASN A 535 19.34 -11.67 -19.07
N LEU A 536 18.54 -12.38 -18.28
CA LEU A 536 18.95 -13.58 -17.56
C LEU A 536 18.90 -14.79 -18.50
N VAL A 537 19.62 -15.85 -18.12
CA VAL A 537 19.62 -17.11 -18.86
C VAL A 537 19.00 -18.13 -17.95
N ASP A 538 17.85 -18.67 -18.33
CA ASP A 538 17.15 -19.70 -17.57
C ASP A 538 18.09 -20.91 -17.44
N VAL A 539 18.72 -21.02 -16.27
CA VAL A 539 19.60 -22.12 -15.91
C VAL A 539 18.86 -23.18 -15.10
N ASN A 540 17.63 -22.87 -14.67
CA ASN A 540 16.79 -23.71 -13.81
C ASN A 540 15.69 -24.44 -14.60
N GLY A 541 15.05 -25.41 -13.96
CA GLY A 541 13.94 -26.17 -14.57
C GLY A 541 12.58 -25.49 -14.45
N ASN A 542 12.48 -24.47 -13.59
CA ASN A 542 11.35 -23.57 -13.43
C ASN A 542 11.80 -22.17 -13.88
N PRO A 543 11.23 -21.61 -14.96
CA PRO A 543 11.58 -20.27 -15.45
C PRO A 543 11.32 -19.14 -14.42
N ALA A 544 10.29 -19.26 -13.60
CA ALA A 544 10.00 -18.25 -12.57
C ALA A 544 11.01 -18.17 -11.39
N GLU A 545 12.08 -18.99 -11.37
CA GLU A 545 13.07 -18.97 -10.29
C GLU A 545 14.17 -17.92 -10.47
N ASP A 546 14.31 -17.35 -11.67
CA ASP A 546 15.26 -16.27 -11.96
C ASP A 546 14.63 -14.90 -12.16
N ASN A 547 13.32 -14.77 -11.92
CA ASN A 547 12.64 -13.47 -11.93
C ASN A 547 13.33 -12.45 -11.00
N VAL A 548 13.34 -11.21 -11.47
CA VAL A 548 13.86 -10.04 -10.79
C VAL A 548 12.68 -9.23 -10.25
N VAL A 549 12.64 -9.10 -8.93
CA VAL A 549 11.63 -8.28 -8.24
C VAL A 549 12.12 -6.85 -8.15
N TYR A 550 11.26 -5.92 -8.56
CA TYR A 550 11.34 -4.50 -8.28
C TYR A 550 10.44 -4.22 -7.09
N SER A 551 10.98 -3.69 -6.00
CA SER A 551 10.28 -3.50 -4.73
C SER A 551 10.31 -2.04 -4.31
N TYR A 552 9.14 -1.49 -4.01
CA TYR A 552 8.94 -0.14 -3.50
C TYR A 552 8.26 -0.23 -2.13
N GLU A 553 9.07 -0.28 -1.07
CA GLU A 553 8.64 -0.34 0.32
C GLU A 553 8.72 1.07 0.93
N LEU A 554 7.58 1.69 1.19
CA LEU A 554 7.53 3.05 1.71
C LEU A 554 7.55 3.06 3.25
N THR A 555 6.93 4.05 3.87
CA THR A 555 7.04 4.30 5.30
C THR A 555 5.84 3.69 6.04
N SER A 556 5.55 4.18 7.25
CA SER A 556 4.34 3.82 7.99
C SER A 556 3.50 5.06 8.31
N GLY A 557 3.59 6.08 7.47
CA GLY A 557 2.72 7.26 7.51
C GLY A 557 2.41 7.72 6.09
N ASP A 558 1.50 8.70 5.94
CA ASP A 558 0.91 9.09 4.64
C ASP A 558 1.91 9.26 3.49
N ASP A 559 1.95 8.29 2.58
CA ASP A 559 2.91 8.17 1.50
C ASP A 559 2.33 8.50 0.12
N VAL A 560 3.21 8.82 -0.84
CA VAL A 560 2.83 9.04 -2.25
C VAL A 560 3.81 8.35 -3.17
N LEU A 561 3.34 7.49 -4.06
CA LEU A 561 4.12 6.92 -5.16
C LEU A 561 3.47 7.26 -6.49
N ASN A 562 4.23 7.87 -7.38
CA ASN A 562 3.89 8.01 -8.78
C ASN A 562 4.93 7.22 -9.59
N LEU A 563 4.53 6.09 -10.14
CA LEU A 563 5.42 5.13 -10.81
C LEU A 563 4.93 4.84 -12.22
N ASN A 564 5.75 5.17 -13.22
CA ASN A 564 5.53 4.76 -14.60
C ASN A 564 6.45 3.59 -14.97
N VAL A 565 5.91 2.55 -15.62
CA VAL A 565 6.70 1.39 -16.08
C VAL A 565 6.49 1.17 -17.57
N ASP A 566 7.61 0.99 -18.27
CA ASP A 566 7.61 0.72 -19.71
C ASP A 566 6.95 -0.63 -20.05
N ALA A 567 6.12 -0.64 -21.10
CA ALA A 567 5.40 -1.82 -21.56
C ALA A 567 6.33 -2.99 -21.95
N ASP A 568 7.51 -2.71 -22.51
CA ASP A 568 8.49 -3.73 -22.90
C ASP A 568 9.14 -4.42 -21.69
N VAL A 569 9.06 -3.80 -20.50
CA VAL A 569 9.49 -4.38 -19.22
C VAL A 569 8.39 -5.26 -18.65
N LEU A 570 7.16 -4.73 -18.59
CA LEU A 570 6.00 -5.45 -18.05
C LEU A 570 5.66 -6.74 -18.81
N GLU A 571 5.95 -6.82 -20.12
CA GLU A 571 5.74 -8.04 -20.91
C GLU A 571 6.74 -9.18 -20.60
N ARG A 572 7.79 -8.91 -19.82
CA ARG A 572 8.83 -9.90 -19.50
C ARG A 572 8.37 -10.84 -18.40
N GLU A 573 8.59 -12.14 -18.61
CA GLU A 573 8.37 -13.15 -17.57
C GLU A 573 9.32 -12.97 -16.39
N ASP A 574 10.55 -12.51 -16.65
CA ASP A 574 11.59 -12.28 -15.64
C ASP A 574 11.33 -11.04 -14.76
N PHE A 575 10.30 -10.24 -15.02
CA PHE A 575 10.01 -9.02 -14.28
C PHE A 575 8.85 -9.23 -13.32
N GLU A 576 9.01 -8.78 -12.09
CA GLU A 576 7.97 -8.70 -11.05
C GLU A 576 8.05 -7.33 -10.36
N LEU A 577 6.91 -6.71 -10.07
CA LEU A 577 6.79 -5.44 -9.37
C LEU A 577 5.94 -5.60 -8.12
N ASP A 578 6.54 -5.25 -6.98
CA ASP A 578 5.91 -5.22 -5.67
C ASP A 578 5.93 -3.78 -5.11
N ILE A 579 4.75 -3.25 -4.82
CA ILE A 579 4.57 -1.96 -4.17
C ILE A 579 3.95 -2.21 -2.80
N SER A 580 4.61 -1.75 -1.73
CA SER A 580 4.06 -1.74 -0.38
C SER A 580 4.19 -0.35 0.24
N THR A 581 3.06 0.28 0.58
CA THR A 581 3.09 1.63 1.20
C THR A 581 2.99 1.60 2.73
N GLY A 582 2.63 0.45 3.30
CA GLY A 582 2.67 0.24 4.74
C GLY A 582 1.36 0.62 5.43
N ALA A 583 1.38 1.63 6.29
CA ALA A 583 0.17 2.12 6.95
C ALA A 583 0.19 3.64 6.89
N GLY A 584 -0.96 4.29 6.93
CA GLY A 584 -1.06 5.71 6.61
C GLY A 584 -2.14 5.91 5.57
N ASN A 585 -2.47 7.16 5.27
CA ASN A 585 -3.35 7.44 4.13
C ASN A 585 -2.49 7.63 2.90
N ASP A 586 -2.34 6.57 2.12
CA ASP A 586 -1.35 6.48 1.06
C ASP A 586 -1.95 6.71 -0.31
N VAL A 587 -1.13 7.18 -1.25
CA VAL A 587 -1.54 7.34 -2.65
C VAL A 587 -0.57 6.66 -3.60
N VAL A 588 -1.09 5.76 -4.43
CA VAL A 588 -0.35 5.07 -5.48
C VAL A 588 -0.96 5.42 -6.83
N HIS A 589 -0.17 6.03 -7.71
CA HIS A 589 -0.47 6.16 -9.13
C HIS A 589 0.54 5.29 -9.89
N PHE A 590 0.04 4.21 -10.48
CA PHE A 590 0.80 3.30 -11.32
C PHE A 590 0.35 3.49 -12.77
N SER A 591 1.27 3.83 -13.67
CA SER A 591 0.96 4.10 -15.08
C SER A 591 1.78 3.24 -16.05
N ASN A 592 1.19 2.90 -17.20
CA ASN A 592 1.89 2.21 -18.28
C ASN A 592 1.25 2.47 -19.67
N ASP A 593 1.96 2.11 -20.74
CA ASP A 593 1.50 2.21 -22.13
C ASP A 593 1.28 0.82 -22.79
N LEU A 594 0.81 -0.18 -22.03
CA LEU A 594 0.58 -1.54 -22.52
C LEU A 594 -0.43 -1.57 -23.67
N SER A 595 -0.07 -2.30 -24.73
CA SER A 595 -0.99 -2.54 -25.85
C SER A 595 -0.58 -3.75 -26.67
N GLY A 596 -1.53 -4.31 -27.42
CA GLY A 596 -1.26 -5.39 -28.37
C GLY A 596 -0.67 -6.64 -27.70
N SER A 597 0.50 -7.10 -28.17
CA SER A 597 1.12 -8.32 -27.61
C SER A 597 1.71 -8.13 -26.22
N ALA A 598 2.15 -6.91 -25.88
CA ALA A 598 2.73 -6.63 -24.57
C ALA A 598 1.67 -6.79 -23.48
N LEU A 599 0.46 -6.27 -23.72
CA LEU A 599 -0.71 -6.47 -22.85
C LEU A 599 -1.00 -7.96 -22.63
N THR A 600 -1.14 -8.74 -23.71
CA THR A 600 -1.41 -10.18 -23.60
C THR A 600 -0.32 -10.93 -22.83
N ASN A 601 0.94 -10.54 -22.98
CA ASN A 601 2.04 -11.15 -22.23
C ASN A 601 1.98 -10.76 -20.76
N GLN A 602 1.73 -9.48 -20.44
CA GLN A 602 1.61 -9.00 -19.08
C GLN A 602 0.44 -9.67 -18.33
N GLN A 603 -0.73 -9.79 -18.97
CA GLN A 603 -1.88 -10.54 -18.46
C GLN A 603 -1.54 -12.00 -18.10
N LEU A 604 -0.66 -12.64 -18.89
CA LEU A 604 -0.19 -14.01 -18.61
C LEU A 604 0.84 -14.09 -17.49
N ASN A 605 1.66 -13.06 -17.35
CA ASN A 605 2.70 -12.99 -16.33
C ASN A 605 2.12 -12.65 -14.95
N ASN A 606 1.09 -11.80 -14.90
CA ASN A 606 0.45 -11.30 -13.68
C ASN A 606 1.48 -10.85 -12.63
N ASN A 607 2.29 -9.87 -13.03
CA ASN A 607 3.56 -9.53 -12.38
C ASN A 607 3.57 -8.15 -11.70
N VAL A 608 2.40 -7.62 -11.35
CA VAL A 608 2.24 -6.35 -10.63
C VAL A 608 1.37 -6.57 -9.39
N SER A 609 1.92 -6.25 -8.23
CA SER A 609 1.24 -6.29 -6.93
C SER A 609 1.34 -4.95 -6.21
N ILE A 610 0.22 -4.49 -5.66
CA ILE A 610 0.07 -3.23 -4.91
C ILE A 610 -0.60 -3.55 -3.58
N ASP A 611 0.06 -3.21 -2.47
CA ASP A 611 -0.46 -3.34 -1.11
C ASP A 611 -0.29 -2.00 -0.36
N THR A 612 -1.40 -1.35 0.00
CA THR A 612 -1.37 -0.09 0.75
C THR A 612 -1.64 -0.23 2.25
N GLY A 613 -2.03 -1.43 2.68
CA GLY A 613 -2.10 -1.81 4.08
C GLY A 613 -3.24 -1.21 4.90
N ALA A 614 -3.02 -0.17 5.70
CA ALA A 614 -4.09 0.34 6.57
C ALA A 614 -4.08 1.87 6.68
N GLY A 615 -5.26 2.44 6.52
CA GLY A 615 -5.52 3.87 6.41
C GLY A 615 -6.44 4.10 5.22
N ASN A 616 -6.78 5.37 4.95
CA ASN A 616 -7.67 5.72 3.86
C ASN A 616 -6.83 5.95 2.60
N ASP A 617 -6.70 4.91 1.79
CA ASP A 617 -5.78 4.84 0.69
C ASP A 617 -6.42 5.22 -0.64
N ARG A 618 -5.58 5.59 -1.59
CA ARG A 618 -6.00 5.92 -2.95
C ARG A 618 -5.09 5.25 -3.97
N VAL A 619 -5.65 4.34 -4.75
CA VAL A 619 -4.91 3.62 -5.81
C VAL A 619 -5.49 3.97 -7.17
N TRP A 620 -4.62 4.34 -8.11
CA TRP A 620 -4.98 4.53 -9.51
C TRP A 620 -4.01 3.78 -10.41
N THR A 621 -4.53 2.78 -11.13
CA THR A 621 -3.82 2.04 -12.16
C THR A 621 -4.20 2.60 -13.54
N GLU A 622 -3.44 3.57 -14.03
CA GLU A 622 -3.66 4.21 -15.32
C GLU A 622 -3.06 3.37 -16.45
N GLY A 623 -3.89 2.95 -17.41
CA GLY A 623 -3.44 2.17 -18.57
C GLY A 623 -4.03 0.76 -18.60
N ALA A 624 -3.49 -0.08 -19.49
CA ALA A 624 -4.00 -1.43 -19.69
C ALA A 624 -3.35 -2.44 -18.73
N GLY A 625 -3.95 -3.63 -18.65
CA GLY A 625 -3.35 -4.81 -18.03
C GLY A 625 -3.81 -5.08 -16.61
N ASN A 626 -3.07 -5.97 -15.94
CA ASN A 626 -3.47 -6.55 -14.67
C ASN A 626 -2.58 -6.03 -13.55
N ALA A 627 -3.19 -5.51 -12.50
CA ALA A 627 -2.57 -5.38 -11.20
C ALA A 627 -3.38 -6.17 -10.15
N THR A 628 -2.68 -6.76 -9.19
CA THR A 628 -3.32 -7.23 -7.94
C THR A 628 -3.24 -6.10 -6.92
N ILE A 629 -4.39 -5.63 -6.44
CA ILE A 629 -4.51 -4.46 -5.57
C ILE A 629 -5.14 -4.89 -4.24
N ASN A 630 -4.45 -4.59 -3.14
CA ASN A 630 -4.98 -4.76 -1.78
C ASN A 630 -4.84 -3.45 -1.02
N THR A 631 -5.93 -2.88 -0.52
CA THR A 631 -5.89 -1.62 0.25
C THR A 631 -6.10 -1.82 1.76
N GLY A 632 -6.64 -2.98 2.14
CA GLY A 632 -6.60 -3.46 3.51
C GLY A 632 -7.66 -2.84 4.41
N ALA A 633 -7.33 -1.91 5.31
CA ALA A 633 -8.35 -1.40 6.26
C ALA A 633 -8.39 0.13 6.31
N GLY A 634 -9.55 0.70 6.00
CA GLY A 634 -9.81 2.14 5.98
C GLY A 634 -10.86 2.46 4.93
N ASP A 635 -11.17 3.74 4.71
CA ASP A 635 -12.08 4.13 3.63
C ASP A 635 -11.25 4.42 2.37
N ASP A 636 -11.22 3.48 1.43
CA ASP A 636 -10.29 3.46 0.29
C ASP A 636 -10.94 3.87 -1.03
N LEU A 637 -10.17 4.52 -1.92
CA LEU A 637 -10.58 4.82 -3.30
C LEU A 637 -9.68 4.09 -4.30
N ILE A 638 -10.25 3.21 -5.11
CA ILE A 638 -9.56 2.47 -6.16
C ILE A 638 -10.11 2.88 -7.52
N LEU A 639 -9.23 3.36 -8.40
CA LEU A 639 -9.50 3.59 -9.82
C LEU A 639 -8.75 2.53 -10.64
N ALA A 640 -9.48 1.50 -11.07
CA ALA A 640 -8.94 0.39 -11.85
C ALA A 640 -8.40 0.85 -13.22
N ASP A 641 -9.09 1.82 -13.81
CA ASP A 641 -8.62 2.67 -14.89
C ASP A 641 -9.41 3.98 -14.81
N ASN A 642 -8.86 5.05 -15.40
CA ASN A 642 -9.51 6.36 -15.45
C ASN A 642 -8.92 7.24 -16.58
N SER A 643 -8.41 6.60 -17.63
CA SER A 643 -7.59 7.23 -18.68
C SER A 643 -8.39 7.73 -19.90
N GLY A 644 -9.72 7.58 -19.90
CA GLY A 644 -10.61 8.06 -20.94
C GLY A 644 -10.56 9.57 -21.14
N ASP A 645 -10.03 10.00 -22.29
CA ASP A 645 -9.85 11.41 -22.65
C ASP A 645 -10.54 11.72 -24.00
N GLN A 646 -11.53 12.63 -23.96
CA GLN A 646 -12.20 13.13 -25.15
C GLN A 646 -11.34 14.12 -25.98
N GLY A 647 -10.24 14.61 -25.43
CA GLY A 647 -9.29 15.53 -26.05
C GLY A 647 -9.83 16.96 -26.22
N ILE A 648 -10.95 17.29 -25.58
CA ILE A 648 -11.66 18.58 -25.63
C ILE A 648 -12.20 18.95 -24.25
N GLY A 649 -12.54 20.22 -24.01
CA GLY A 649 -13.09 20.66 -22.72
C GLY A 649 -12.03 21.08 -21.71
N THR A 650 -12.50 21.55 -20.55
CA THR A 650 -11.63 22.14 -19.51
C THR A 650 -11.35 21.20 -18.35
N ASN A 651 -11.93 20.00 -18.36
CA ASN A 651 -11.76 18.95 -17.35
C ASN A 651 -11.01 17.74 -17.93
N GLU A 652 -9.94 18.00 -18.70
CA GLU A 652 -9.06 16.94 -19.23
C GLU A 652 -9.81 15.85 -20.00
N GLY A 653 -10.78 16.27 -20.83
CA GLY A 653 -11.58 15.34 -21.62
C GLY A 653 -12.62 14.54 -20.85
N ARG A 654 -12.71 14.65 -19.52
CA ARG A 654 -13.80 14.08 -18.71
C ARG A 654 -15.05 14.94 -18.78
N ALA A 655 -16.19 14.35 -18.43
CA ALA A 655 -17.48 15.03 -18.50
C ALA A 655 -17.54 16.31 -17.63
N GLN A 656 -18.26 17.32 -18.11
CA GLN A 656 -18.60 18.50 -17.32
C GLN A 656 -20.08 18.84 -17.49
N PHE A 657 -20.75 19.06 -16.37
CA PHE A 657 -22.14 19.50 -16.33
C PHE A 657 -22.21 20.97 -15.91
N VAL A 658 -22.87 21.79 -16.72
CA VAL A 658 -22.88 23.23 -16.52
C VAL A 658 -24.30 23.73 -16.28
N PHE A 659 -24.49 24.42 -15.16
CA PHE A 659 -25.76 24.99 -14.75
C PHE A 659 -25.68 26.51 -14.73
N ASN A 660 -26.81 27.15 -15.05
CA ASN A 660 -26.96 28.60 -15.00
C ASN A 660 -25.88 29.36 -15.81
N ASN A 661 -25.53 28.82 -16.98
CA ASN A 661 -24.57 29.40 -17.90
C ASN A 661 -25.20 29.66 -19.27
N ALA A 662 -24.69 30.66 -19.99
CA ALA A 662 -25.05 30.94 -21.38
C ALA A 662 -23.84 30.94 -22.31
N SER A 663 -22.61 30.80 -21.77
CA SER A 663 -21.48 30.51 -22.63
C SER A 663 -21.65 29.13 -23.24
N LEU A 664 -21.31 29.06 -24.50
CA LEU A 664 -21.28 27.84 -25.29
C LEU A 664 -19.86 27.58 -25.81
N ASP A 665 -18.89 28.36 -25.30
CA ASP A 665 -17.47 28.20 -25.59
C ASP A 665 -16.92 27.11 -24.68
N ILE A 666 -16.54 25.98 -25.28
CA ILE A 666 -15.99 24.81 -24.58
C ILE A 666 -14.70 25.14 -23.82
N ASP A 667 -13.97 26.17 -24.25
CA ASP A 667 -12.74 26.65 -23.62
C ASP A 667 -13.01 27.72 -22.54
N ASP A 668 -14.25 28.22 -22.41
CA ASP A 668 -14.67 29.25 -21.44
C ASP A 668 -16.08 28.95 -20.87
N LEU A 669 -16.24 27.75 -20.31
CA LEU A 669 -17.47 27.32 -19.62
C LEU A 669 -17.65 27.99 -18.25
N GLU A 670 -16.55 28.47 -17.67
CA GLU A 670 -16.51 29.20 -16.40
C GLU A 670 -17.14 30.59 -16.51
N SER A 671 -17.21 31.20 -17.70
CA SER A 671 -17.71 32.56 -17.90
C SER A 671 -19.19 32.60 -18.27
N ASN A 672 -20.02 33.21 -17.43
CA ASN A 672 -21.39 33.53 -17.83
C ASN A 672 -21.46 34.87 -18.59
N SER A 673 -21.74 34.79 -19.89
CA SER A 673 -21.86 35.97 -20.77
C SER A 673 -23.27 36.59 -20.83
N ASP A 674 -24.30 35.93 -20.27
CA ASP A 674 -25.67 36.44 -20.28
C ASP A 674 -25.96 37.28 -19.02
N ASN A 675 -26.23 38.56 -19.22
CA ASN A 675 -26.60 39.51 -18.17
C ASN A 675 -27.92 39.15 -17.44
N GLY A 676 -28.82 38.38 -18.07
CA GLY A 676 -30.03 37.84 -17.47
C GLY A 676 -29.77 36.73 -16.46
N LEU A 677 -28.80 35.85 -16.76
CA LEU A 677 -28.34 34.78 -15.87
C LEU A 677 -27.34 35.28 -14.81
N SER A 678 -26.55 36.32 -15.15
CA SER A 678 -25.40 36.82 -14.37
C SER A 678 -25.63 38.06 -13.50
N SER A 679 -26.82 38.69 -13.49
CA SER A 679 -27.08 39.96 -12.77
C SER A 679 -27.11 39.89 -11.23
N GLY A 680 -26.06 39.34 -10.61
CA GLY A 680 -25.72 39.47 -9.20
C GLY A 680 -25.29 40.89 -8.76
N ALA A 681 -25.05 41.83 -9.67
CA ALA A 681 -24.59 43.18 -9.31
C ALA A 681 -25.70 44.15 -8.85
N SER A 682 -26.99 43.82 -9.10
CA SER A 682 -28.14 44.65 -8.70
C SER A 682 -29.06 44.01 -7.64
N GLY A 683 -28.74 42.81 -7.14
CA GLY A 683 -29.43 42.21 -6.00
C GLY A 683 -30.82 41.63 -6.28
N ASN A 684 -31.19 41.39 -7.54
CA ASN A 684 -32.35 40.57 -7.90
C ASN A 684 -31.83 39.21 -8.37
N ALA A 685 -31.58 38.29 -7.44
CA ALA A 685 -31.21 36.92 -7.76
C ALA A 685 -32.24 36.27 -8.71
N GLN A 686 -31.79 35.41 -9.62
CA GLN A 686 -32.70 34.45 -10.24
C GLN A 686 -33.39 33.70 -9.11
N SER A 687 -34.71 33.86 -9.05
CA SER A 687 -35.52 33.37 -7.96
C SER A 687 -36.73 32.63 -8.50
N PHE A 688 -37.01 31.52 -7.83
CA PHE A 688 -38.05 30.57 -8.17
C PHE A 688 -39.14 30.69 -7.12
N THR A 689 -40.38 30.71 -7.58
CA THR A 689 -41.52 30.49 -6.70
C THR A 689 -41.70 29.00 -6.56
N VAL A 690 -41.62 28.54 -5.32
CA VAL A 690 -41.76 27.15 -4.90
C VAL A 690 -43.08 27.03 -4.16
N THR A 691 -43.96 26.17 -4.62
CA THR A 691 -45.31 26.00 -4.04
C THR A 691 -45.43 24.69 -3.29
N GLY A 692 -46.36 24.59 -2.34
CA GLY A 692 -46.62 23.35 -1.60
C GLY A 692 -46.25 23.39 -0.12
N PHE A 693 -45.78 24.52 0.40
CA PHE A 693 -45.42 24.64 1.82
C PHE A 693 -46.62 24.90 2.73
N ASP A 694 -46.56 24.32 3.93
CA ASP A 694 -47.47 24.66 5.02
C ASP A 694 -46.94 25.89 5.78
N ALA A 695 -47.54 27.05 5.48
CA ALA A 695 -47.25 28.33 6.16
C ALA A 695 -47.48 28.30 7.68
N THR A 696 -48.12 27.24 8.21
CA THR A 696 -48.37 27.04 9.64
C THR A 696 -47.46 26.00 10.30
N ALA A 697 -46.67 25.26 9.52
CA ALA A 697 -45.70 24.30 10.05
C ALA A 697 -44.55 25.00 10.78
N SER A 698 -44.04 24.35 11.83
CA SER A 698 -42.91 24.86 12.62
C SER A 698 -41.57 24.73 11.90
N SER A 699 -41.50 23.88 10.88
CA SER A 699 -40.35 23.68 9.99
C SER A 699 -40.88 23.35 8.59
N ASN A 700 -40.32 23.98 7.56
CA ASN A 700 -40.54 23.66 6.16
C ASN A 700 -39.16 23.54 5.50
N THR A 701 -38.92 22.47 4.75
CA THR A 701 -37.69 22.29 3.99
C THR A 701 -37.95 22.03 2.52
N PHE A 702 -37.05 22.53 1.68
CA PHE A 702 -37.00 22.24 0.26
C PHE A 702 -35.81 21.31 0.02
N GLY A 703 -36.10 20.04 -0.30
CA GLY A 703 -35.09 19.04 -0.60
C GLY A 703 -34.53 19.27 -2.01
N VAL A 704 -33.20 19.21 -2.11
CA VAL A 704 -32.46 19.19 -3.36
C VAL A 704 -31.69 17.88 -3.37
N ALA A 705 -32.11 16.96 -4.22
CA ALA A 705 -31.45 15.67 -4.41
C ALA A 705 -30.56 15.73 -5.66
N VAL A 706 -29.34 15.21 -5.53
CA VAL A 706 -28.42 14.97 -6.62
C VAL A 706 -28.30 13.46 -6.77
N ASN A 707 -28.61 12.93 -7.96
CA ASN A 707 -28.34 11.55 -8.30
C ASN A 707 -27.29 11.53 -9.42
N PHE A 708 -26.19 10.82 -9.18
CA PHE A 708 -25.16 10.60 -10.18
C PHE A 708 -24.94 9.11 -10.38
N MET A 709 -25.22 8.60 -11.58
CA MET A 709 -25.11 7.18 -11.94
C MET A 709 -25.81 6.25 -10.93
N GLY A 710 -26.89 6.73 -10.30
CA GLY A 710 -27.64 5.97 -9.32
C GLY A 710 -27.24 6.17 -7.86
N TYR A 711 -26.19 6.93 -7.56
CA TYR A 711 -25.80 7.35 -6.21
C TYR A 711 -26.47 8.67 -5.85
N GLU A 712 -27.22 8.72 -4.74
CA GLU A 712 -28.06 9.87 -4.40
C GLU A 712 -27.68 10.54 -3.07
N ALA A 713 -27.55 11.88 -3.10
CA ALA A 713 -27.42 12.70 -1.91
C ALA A 713 -28.48 13.81 -1.87
N THR A 714 -29.17 13.97 -0.74
CA THR A 714 -30.21 14.99 -0.56
C THR A 714 -29.84 16.04 0.50
N VAL A 715 -29.89 17.32 0.11
CA VAL A 715 -29.70 18.46 1.00
C VAL A 715 -30.98 19.27 1.16
N ASN A 716 -31.34 19.55 2.41
CA ASN A 716 -32.55 20.30 2.75
C ASN A 716 -32.26 21.80 2.95
N ILE A 717 -32.90 22.66 2.15
CA ILE A 717 -32.91 24.11 2.35
C ILE A 717 -34.03 24.49 3.31
N ASN A 718 -33.67 25.11 4.43
CA ASN A 718 -34.65 25.60 5.42
C ASN A 718 -35.45 26.80 4.87
N VAL A 719 -36.78 26.65 4.83
CA VAL A 719 -37.72 27.69 4.40
C VAL A 719 -38.45 28.26 5.61
N ALA A 720 -38.08 29.47 6.03
CA ALA A 720 -38.73 30.12 7.17
C ALA A 720 -40.22 30.38 6.87
N ALA A 721 -41.11 30.08 7.83
CA ALA A 721 -42.55 30.35 7.70
C ALA A 721 -42.89 31.82 7.37
N SER A 722 -42.02 32.77 7.73
CA SER A 722 -42.16 34.19 7.36
C SER A 722 -41.99 34.47 5.87
N ASN A 723 -41.37 33.54 5.13
CA ASN A 723 -41.07 33.66 3.71
C ASN A 723 -42.09 32.90 2.85
N ILE A 724 -43.04 32.21 3.49
CA ILE A 724 -44.15 31.51 2.83
C ILE A 724 -45.38 32.42 2.83
N ASN A 725 -45.97 32.64 1.67
CA ASN A 725 -47.18 33.44 1.53
C ASN A 725 -48.45 32.66 1.96
N ALA A 726 -49.61 33.32 1.97
CA ALA A 726 -50.86 32.68 2.38
C ALA A 726 -51.36 31.56 1.45
N SER A 727 -50.76 31.41 0.27
CA SER A 727 -51.02 30.34 -0.71
C SER A 727 -50.08 29.14 -0.54
N GLY A 728 -49.08 29.22 0.35
CA GLY A 728 -48.06 28.19 0.50
C GLY A 728 -46.85 28.37 -0.43
N ASP A 729 -46.68 29.55 -1.03
CA ASP A 729 -45.58 29.81 -1.96
C ASP A 729 -44.41 30.47 -1.23
N ALA A 730 -43.19 30.01 -1.48
CA ALA A 730 -41.93 30.59 -1.02
C ALA A 730 -41.05 30.99 -2.20
N THR A 731 -40.14 31.95 -1.97
CA THR A 731 -39.13 32.34 -2.96
C THR A 731 -37.78 31.72 -2.59
N ILE A 732 -37.21 30.93 -3.49
CA ILE A 732 -35.88 30.32 -3.38
C ILE A 732 -34.98 30.87 -4.49
N THR A 733 -33.71 31.13 -4.20
CA THR A 733 -32.76 31.68 -5.17
C THR A 733 -31.90 30.58 -5.82
N ALA A 734 -31.44 30.82 -7.05
CA ALA A 734 -30.47 29.94 -7.71
C ALA A 734 -29.21 29.74 -6.86
N LEU A 735 -28.73 30.76 -6.16
CA LEU A 735 -27.58 30.64 -5.25
C LEU A 735 -27.82 29.65 -4.12
N GLN A 736 -29.04 29.63 -3.54
CA GLN A 736 -29.38 28.66 -2.50
C GLN A 736 -29.42 27.23 -3.04
N ILE A 737 -29.92 27.04 -4.26
CA ILE A 737 -29.92 25.74 -4.93
C ILE A 737 -28.48 25.32 -5.25
N ASN A 738 -27.65 26.21 -5.81
CA ASN A 738 -26.24 25.90 -6.09
C ASN A 738 -25.47 25.53 -4.82
N GLN A 739 -25.72 26.21 -3.69
CA GLN A 739 -25.10 25.80 -2.42
C GLN A 739 -25.60 24.44 -1.94
N ALA A 740 -26.89 24.11 -2.15
CA ALA A 740 -27.43 22.80 -1.81
C ALA A 740 -26.83 21.69 -2.68
N ILE A 741 -26.71 21.90 -4.01
CA ILE A 741 -26.05 20.95 -4.93
C ILE A 741 -24.58 20.76 -4.53
N LYS A 742 -23.83 21.84 -4.30
CA LYS A 742 -22.43 21.73 -3.84
C LYS A 742 -22.29 21.00 -2.51
N SER A 743 -23.25 21.18 -1.60
CA SER A 743 -23.27 20.47 -0.32
C SER A 743 -23.68 19.02 -0.47
N ALA A 744 -24.51 18.68 -1.46
CA ALA A 744 -24.93 17.32 -1.74
C ALA A 744 -23.80 16.54 -2.42
N ILE A 745 -22.96 17.20 -3.23
CA ILE A 745 -21.83 16.56 -3.90
C ILE A 745 -20.58 16.57 -2.99
N ASN A 746 -20.06 17.75 -2.65
CA ASN A 746 -18.73 17.88 -2.03
C ASN A 746 -18.69 17.54 -0.53
N SER A 747 -19.79 17.05 0.06
CA SER A 747 -19.85 16.67 1.48
C SER A 747 -20.56 15.34 1.69
N ASP A 748 -20.92 14.67 0.61
CA ASP A 748 -21.40 13.30 0.62
C ASP A 748 -20.20 12.35 0.49
N ASP A 749 -20.28 11.18 1.12
CA ASP A 749 -19.13 10.29 1.21
C ASP A 749 -18.77 9.65 -0.14
N VAL A 750 -19.77 9.32 -0.97
CA VAL A 750 -19.54 8.73 -2.30
C VAL A 750 -19.39 9.82 -3.37
N LEU A 751 -20.34 10.76 -3.44
CA LEU A 751 -20.37 11.74 -4.54
C LEU A 751 -19.18 12.69 -4.53
N LYS A 752 -18.53 12.92 -3.38
CA LYS A 752 -17.30 13.74 -3.30
C LYS A 752 -16.14 13.08 -4.04
N GLU A 753 -16.14 11.76 -4.21
CA GLU A 753 -15.10 11.02 -4.91
C GLU A 753 -15.38 10.89 -6.41
N LEU A 754 -16.65 10.93 -6.82
CA LEU A 754 -17.06 10.83 -8.23
C LEU A 754 -17.19 12.19 -8.95
N LEU A 755 -17.54 13.25 -8.22
CA LEU A 755 -17.84 14.58 -8.78
C LEU A 755 -17.16 15.71 -7.99
N LEU A 756 -17.02 16.88 -8.62
CA LEU A 756 -16.77 18.15 -7.93
C LEU A 756 -17.71 19.24 -8.41
N ALA A 757 -18.45 19.84 -7.47
CA ALA A 757 -19.28 21.00 -7.74
C ALA A 757 -18.60 22.32 -7.33
N LYS A 758 -18.43 23.26 -8.26
CA LYS A 758 -17.74 24.55 -8.06
C LYS A 758 -18.52 25.74 -8.62
N ASP A 759 -18.32 26.92 -8.01
CA ASP A 759 -18.92 28.15 -8.50
C ASP A 759 -18.14 28.67 -9.72
N GLY A 760 -18.84 28.95 -10.82
CA GLY A 760 -18.27 29.67 -11.96
C GLY A 760 -18.53 31.18 -11.92
N ASN A 761 -17.99 31.91 -12.90
CA ASN A 761 -18.17 33.36 -13.00
C ASN A 761 -19.62 33.71 -13.35
N GLY A 762 -20.18 34.71 -12.66
CA GLY A 762 -21.54 35.19 -12.96
C GLY A 762 -22.66 34.27 -12.44
N ASN A 763 -22.41 33.55 -11.35
CA ASN A 763 -23.34 32.62 -10.67
C ASN A 763 -23.64 31.33 -11.45
N SER A 764 -22.83 30.96 -12.44
CA SER A 764 -22.85 29.60 -12.98
C SER A 764 -22.40 28.61 -11.90
N LEU A 765 -22.84 27.35 -12.05
CA LEU A 765 -22.38 26.22 -11.26
C LEU A 765 -21.83 25.20 -12.26
N ILE A 766 -20.65 24.69 -11.99
CA ILE A 766 -20.02 23.66 -12.81
C ILE A 766 -19.84 22.43 -11.92
N VAL A 767 -20.21 21.28 -12.46
CA VAL A 767 -19.99 19.97 -11.85
C VAL A 767 -19.06 19.21 -12.78
N ASP A 768 -17.82 19.03 -12.34
CA ASP A 768 -16.80 18.26 -13.06
C ASP A 768 -16.93 16.80 -12.65
N SER A 769 -16.86 15.88 -13.62
CA SER A 769 -16.62 14.48 -13.33
C SER A 769 -15.17 14.26 -12.90
N LYS A 770 -14.97 13.44 -11.86
CA LYS A 770 -13.66 12.96 -11.44
C LYS A 770 -13.28 11.63 -12.10
N ILE A 771 -14.28 10.93 -12.64
CA ILE A 771 -14.12 9.68 -13.38
C ILE A 771 -14.28 9.91 -14.88
N ASP A 772 -13.67 9.05 -15.68
CA ASP A 772 -13.82 8.97 -17.12
C ASP A 772 -15.15 8.27 -17.49
N GLY A 773 -15.31 7.96 -18.78
CA GLY A 773 -16.54 7.39 -19.30
C GLY A 773 -17.37 8.39 -20.11
N ALA A 774 -18.06 7.88 -21.12
CA ALA A 774 -18.98 8.64 -21.95
C ALA A 774 -20.33 8.81 -21.22
N MET A 775 -20.49 9.94 -20.54
CA MET A 775 -21.70 10.30 -19.81
C MET A 775 -22.78 10.91 -20.69
N THR A 776 -24.01 10.73 -20.28
CA THR A 776 -25.23 11.25 -20.88
C THR A 776 -25.94 12.20 -19.92
N THR A 777 -27.00 12.85 -20.39
CA THR A 777 -27.82 13.74 -19.56
C THR A 777 -28.59 13.00 -18.46
N ASP A 778 -28.70 11.68 -18.56
CA ASP A 778 -29.42 10.85 -17.60
C ASP A 778 -28.51 10.42 -16.44
N ASP A 779 -27.18 10.51 -16.60
CA ASP A 779 -26.20 10.11 -15.58
C ASP A 779 -26.09 11.13 -14.44
N LEU A 780 -26.47 12.40 -14.64
CA LEU A 780 -26.60 13.39 -13.57
C LEU A 780 -28.02 13.97 -13.54
N ALA A 781 -28.77 13.66 -12.49
CA ALA A 781 -30.11 14.17 -12.27
C ALA A 781 -30.19 15.05 -11.02
N ILE A 782 -30.88 16.19 -11.12
CA ILE A 782 -31.20 17.06 -10.00
C ILE A 782 -32.71 17.06 -9.78
N SER A 783 -33.15 16.63 -8.61
CA SER A 783 -34.57 16.54 -8.26
C SER A 783 -34.91 17.40 -7.04
N PHE A 784 -36.19 17.74 -6.91
CA PHE A 784 -36.67 18.70 -5.91
C PHE A 784 -37.91 18.20 -5.19
N THR A 785 -37.88 18.21 -3.86
CA THR A 785 -39.00 17.79 -3.00
C THR A 785 -39.34 18.87 -1.97
N SER A 786 -40.57 18.88 -1.46
CA SER A 786 -40.94 19.72 -0.31
C SER A 786 -41.35 18.85 0.85
N ASN A 787 -40.72 19.10 1.99
CA ASN A 787 -40.99 18.38 3.21
C ASN A 787 -41.68 19.33 4.21
N ASN A 788 -42.98 19.08 4.38
CA ASN A 788 -43.81 19.70 5.40
C ASN A 788 -43.72 18.83 6.66
N ALA A 789 -43.38 19.42 7.82
CA ALA A 789 -43.20 18.68 9.08
C ALA A 789 -44.44 17.87 9.56
N ASN A 790 -45.59 17.98 8.88
CA ASN A 790 -46.87 17.38 9.26
C ASN A 790 -47.50 16.46 8.19
N ASP A 791 -47.03 16.42 6.93
CA ASP A 791 -47.80 15.83 5.82
C ASP A 791 -46.97 15.09 4.75
N GLY A 792 -45.80 14.55 5.12
CA GLY A 792 -44.95 13.76 4.22
C GLY A 792 -44.38 14.57 3.05
N GLU A 793 -43.66 13.89 2.16
CA GLU A 793 -43.05 14.50 0.98
C GLU A 793 -44.11 14.81 -0.09
N ALA A 794 -44.02 15.98 -0.71
CA ALA A 794 -44.89 16.37 -1.82
C ALA A 794 -44.07 16.92 -2.99
N ASP A 795 -44.44 16.51 -4.21
CA ASP A 795 -43.89 17.03 -5.46
C ASP A 795 -44.00 18.55 -5.55
N VAL A 796 -42.92 19.18 -5.97
CA VAL A 796 -42.78 20.64 -6.00
C VAL A 796 -42.79 21.16 -7.42
N THR A 797 -43.58 22.21 -7.67
CA THR A 797 -43.51 22.95 -8.93
C THR A 797 -42.61 24.18 -8.79
N LEU A 798 -41.53 24.23 -9.56
CA LEU A 798 -40.68 25.41 -9.73
C LEU A 798 -41.26 26.31 -10.83
N THR A 799 -41.62 27.56 -10.50
CA THR A 799 -42.01 28.57 -11.49
C THR A 799 -41.08 29.77 -11.42
N GLN A 800 -40.38 30.08 -12.51
CA GLN A 800 -39.50 31.26 -12.61
C GLN A 800 -40.32 32.56 -12.59
N ASP A 801 -39.92 33.57 -11.79
CA ASP A 801 -40.57 34.89 -11.78
C ASP A 801 -40.10 35.73 -12.99
N SER A 802 -40.88 35.68 -14.08
CA SER A 802 -40.49 36.20 -15.39
C SER A 802 -40.45 37.74 -15.49
N SER A 803 -39.31 38.31 -15.89
CA SER A 803 -39.28 39.61 -16.57
C SER A 803 -38.08 39.79 -17.54
N GLY A 804 -38.08 39.05 -18.65
CA GLY A 804 -37.16 39.25 -19.78
C GLY A 804 -37.38 38.15 -20.82
N ALA A 805 -37.32 38.45 -22.12
CA ALA A 805 -37.60 37.50 -23.20
C ALA A 805 -36.34 37.33 -24.06
N GLY A 806 -35.83 36.10 -24.20
CA GLY A 806 -34.75 35.73 -25.08
C GLY A 806 -34.13 34.39 -24.66
N TYR A 807 -34.37 33.34 -25.46
CA TYR A 807 -33.78 31.98 -25.38
C TYR A 807 -33.54 31.45 -23.95
N TYR A 808 -34.57 30.81 -23.40
CA TYR A 808 -34.53 30.18 -22.08
C TYR A 808 -34.88 28.73 -22.24
N ASP A 809 -33.95 27.84 -21.92
CA ASP A 809 -34.28 26.45 -21.67
C ASP A 809 -35.23 26.40 -20.46
N THR A 810 -36.31 25.66 -20.62
CA THR A 810 -37.38 25.49 -19.66
C THR A 810 -37.04 24.50 -18.55
N GLU A 811 -35.81 23.98 -18.51
CA GLU A 811 -35.38 22.93 -17.61
C GLU A 811 -34.15 23.35 -16.82
N PHE A 812 -34.36 23.94 -15.64
CA PHE A 812 -33.36 23.92 -14.55
C PHE A 812 -33.02 22.48 -14.09
N ALA A 813 -33.59 21.47 -14.76
CA ALA A 813 -33.70 20.06 -14.40
C ALA A 813 -33.25 19.12 -15.54
N LYS A 814 -32.58 19.64 -16.58
CA LYS A 814 -31.77 18.81 -17.47
C LYS A 814 -30.36 19.35 -17.46
N ALA A 815 -29.40 18.49 -17.17
CA ALA A 815 -28.06 18.67 -17.70
C ALA A 815 -28.23 18.77 -19.21
N ASP A 816 -28.16 19.97 -19.78
CA ASP A 816 -28.15 20.08 -21.24
C ASP A 816 -26.69 19.97 -21.66
N VAL A 817 -26.35 18.81 -22.24
CA VAL A 817 -25.12 18.60 -23.00
C VAL A 817 -25.29 19.46 -24.26
N THR A 818 -25.02 20.77 -24.13
CA THR A 818 -25.30 21.69 -25.24
C THR A 818 -24.20 21.64 -26.26
N THR A 819 -24.55 21.06 -27.38
CA THR A 819 -23.93 21.22 -28.68
C THR A 819 -23.51 22.67 -29.00
N VAL A 820 -22.21 23.04 -29.17
CA VAL A 820 -21.80 24.27 -29.92
C VAL A 820 -20.50 24.26 -30.76
N ASP A 821 -20.66 24.99 -31.88
CA ASP A 821 -19.77 25.62 -32.89
C ASP A 821 -18.24 25.70 -32.65
N ASP A 822 -17.51 24.87 -33.40
CA ASP A 822 -16.05 24.93 -33.59
C ASP A 822 -15.63 26.18 -34.40
N GLY A 823 -15.28 27.26 -33.69
CA GLY A 823 -14.27 28.21 -34.17
C GLY A 823 -14.70 29.20 -35.26
N GLY A 824 -15.75 30.00 -35.01
CA GLY A 824 -16.08 31.17 -35.81
C GLY A 824 -16.13 32.45 -34.98
N THR A 825 -15.24 33.43 -35.26
CA THR A 825 -15.28 34.76 -34.62
C THR A 825 -16.70 35.33 -34.59
N PRO A 826 -17.14 35.98 -33.49
CA PRO A 826 -18.53 36.42 -33.36
C PRO A 826 -18.80 37.59 -34.32
N ASP A 827 -19.33 37.29 -35.50
CA ASP A 827 -19.97 38.28 -36.37
C ASP A 827 -21.49 38.09 -36.33
N ASP A 828 -22.08 39.06 -35.64
CA ASP A 828 -23.48 39.41 -35.56
C ASP A 828 -24.22 39.29 -36.91
N THR A 829 -25.39 38.67 -36.88
CA THR A 829 -26.46 38.74 -37.89
C THR A 829 -26.30 38.00 -39.24
N SER A 830 -26.29 36.67 -39.26
CA SER A 830 -26.97 35.96 -40.35
C SER A 830 -27.15 34.47 -40.10
N ASP A 831 -28.41 34.02 -40.17
CA ASP A 831 -28.87 32.76 -40.78
C ASP A 831 -27.73 31.99 -41.48
N ASP A 832 -27.03 31.13 -40.73
CA ASP A 832 -26.00 30.24 -41.26
C ASP A 832 -26.51 28.81 -41.21
N THR A 833 -26.66 28.26 -42.40
CA THR A 833 -27.12 26.90 -42.72
C THR A 833 -25.92 26.01 -43.05
N THR A 834 -24.77 26.29 -42.44
CA THR A 834 -23.58 25.46 -42.54
C THR A 834 -23.39 24.67 -41.23
N THR A 835 -23.37 23.35 -41.40
CA THR A 835 -23.18 22.33 -40.38
C THR A 835 -21.78 22.44 -39.77
N THR A 836 -21.63 23.23 -38.70
CA THR A 836 -20.57 23.04 -37.71
C THR A 836 -21.10 22.01 -36.70
N THR A 837 -20.46 20.84 -36.66
CA THR A 837 -20.76 19.80 -35.68
C THR A 837 -20.32 20.30 -34.33
N ALA A 838 -21.29 20.76 -33.56
CA ALA A 838 -21.13 20.92 -32.15
C ALA A 838 -20.61 19.63 -31.49
N THR A 839 -19.65 19.78 -30.59
CA THR A 839 -19.04 18.66 -29.86
C THR A 839 -19.47 18.73 -28.40
N ASP A 840 -19.97 17.61 -27.90
CA ASP A 840 -20.51 17.46 -26.55
C ASP A 840 -19.39 17.16 -25.55
N ILE A 841 -19.39 17.74 -24.35
CA ILE A 841 -18.40 17.50 -23.25
C ILE A 841 -18.85 16.35 -22.36
N THR A 842 -19.12 15.21 -22.98
CA THR A 842 -19.70 14.04 -22.33
C THR A 842 -18.67 13.17 -21.62
N GLY A 843 -17.38 13.46 -21.76
CA GLY A 843 -16.36 12.47 -21.44
C GLY A 843 -16.19 11.46 -22.58
N ALA A 844 -15.26 10.54 -22.38
CA ALA A 844 -15.02 9.40 -23.26
C ALA A 844 -14.69 8.17 -22.40
N ASP A 845 -15.17 7.01 -22.84
CA ASP A 845 -14.71 5.73 -22.31
C ASP A 845 -13.21 5.57 -22.60
N SER A 846 -12.53 4.84 -21.72
CA SER A 846 -11.16 4.44 -21.94
C SER A 846 -11.00 3.59 -23.20
N SER A 847 -9.81 3.68 -23.80
CA SER A 847 -9.44 2.86 -24.97
C SER A 847 -8.57 1.66 -24.62
N VAL A 848 -8.19 1.54 -23.34
CA VAL A 848 -7.38 0.43 -22.80
C VAL A 848 -8.28 -0.62 -22.15
N GLU A 849 -7.72 -1.82 -21.95
CA GLU A 849 -8.38 -2.96 -21.31
C GLU A 849 -7.81 -3.09 -19.89
N SER A 850 -8.66 -2.85 -18.89
CA SER A 850 -8.30 -2.94 -17.48
C SER A 850 -8.83 -4.24 -16.88
N ASP A 851 -7.94 -5.04 -16.28
CA ASP A 851 -8.22 -6.41 -15.85
C ASP A 851 -7.62 -6.65 -14.45
N ASN A 852 -7.87 -5.72 -13.53
CA ASN A 852 -7.29 -5.78 -12.19
C ASN A 852 -7.99 -6.79 -11.31
N VAL A 853 -7.28 -7.28 -10.29
CA VAL A 853 -7.85 -8.03 -9.17
C VAL A 853 -7.78 -7.16 -7.93
N ILE A 854 -8.93 -6.74 -7.42
CA ILE A 854 -9.07 -5.71 -6.40
C ILE A 854 -9.66 -6.32 -5.14
N ASN A 855 -8.97 -6.15 -4.02
CA ASN A 855 -9.49 -6.44 -2.69
C ASN A 855 -9.37 -5.20 -1.82
N ALA A 856 -10.48 -4.48 -1.67
CA ALA A 856 -10.53 -3.26 -0.85
C ALA A 856 -10.43 -3.54 0.66
N GLY A 857 -10.63 -4.80 1.09
CA GLY A 857 -10.52 -5.19 2.48
C GLY A 857 -11.70 -4.70 3.33
N THR A 858 -11.48 -3.92 4.38
CA THR A 858 -12.54 -3.48 5.32
C THR A 858 -12.64 -1.96 5.41
N GLY A 859 -13.82 -1.42 5.13
CA GLY A 859 -14.15 -0.04 5.45
C GLY A 859 -15.33 0.46 4.62
N THR A 860 -15.35 1.75 4.29
CA THR A 860 -16.28 2.28 3.29
C THR A 860 -15.49 2.60 2.04
N ASP A 861 -15.58 1.73 1.04
CA ASP A 861 -14.65 1.73 -0.09
C ASP A 861 -15.35 2.17 -1.37
N GLU A 862 -14.68 2.97 -2.20
CA GLU A 862 -15.12 3.34 -3.54
C GLU A 862 -14.23 2.69 -4.60
N ILE A 863 -14.82 1.79 -5.38
CA ILE A 863 -14.15 1.03 -6.43
C ILE A 863 -14.72 1.47 -7.79
N VAL A 864 -13.92 2.17 -8.59
CA VAL A 864 -14.28 2.59 -9.94
C VAL A 864 -13.59 1.67 -10.94
N LEU A 865 -14.39 0.85 -11.62
CA LEU A 865 -13.91 -0.11 -12.61
C LEU A 865 -13.67 0.55 -13.98
N GLY A 866 -12.84 -0.09 -14.81
CA GLY A 866 -12.43 0.43 -16.09
C GLY A 866 -13.57 0.56 -17.09
N THR A 867 -13.59 1.66 -17.86
CA THR A 867 -14.65 1.92 -18.85
C THR A 867 -14.34 1.34 -20.24
N GLY A 868 -13.16 0.73 -20.41
CA GLY A 868 -12.74 0.13 -21.68
C GLY A 868 -13.64 -1.03 -22.11
N ALA A 869 -13.90 -1.15 -23.41
CA ALA A 869 -14.88 -2.09 -23.96
C ALA A 869 -14.56 -3.60 -23.74
N ASP A 870 -13.31 -3.92 -23.44
CA ASP A 870 -12.83 -5.27 -23.19
C ASP A 870 -12.40 -5.48 -21.71
N SER A 871 -12.48 -4.44 -20.87
CA SER A 871 -12.05 -4.45 -19.45
C SER A 871 -12.86 -5.47 -18.64
N ASN A 872 -12.17 -6.30 -17.86
CA ASN A 872 -12.77 -7.36 -17.04
C ASN A 872 -12.20 -7.34 -15.62
N ASP A 873 -12.44 -6.25 -14.89
CA ASP A 873 -11.96 -6.11 -13.53
C ASP A 873 -12.64 -7.12 -12.58
N THR A 874 -11.89 -7.58 -11.59
CA THR A 874 -12.34 -8.53 -10.58
C THR A 874 -12.31 -7.90 -9.20
N VAL A 875 -13.45 -7.82 -8.53
CA VAL A 875 -13.55 -7.45 -7.11
C VAL A 875 -13.57 -8.71 -6.27
N ALA A 876 -12.45 -8.98 -5.60
CA ALA A 876 -12.21 -10.17 -4.80
C ALA A 876 -12.53 -9.96 -3.32
N PHE A 877 -13.35 -10.84 -2.77
CA PHE A 877 -13.68 -10.82 -1.35
C PHE A 877 -12.92 -11.92 -0.60
N THR A 878 -12.16 -11.51 0.40
CA THR A 878 -11.51 -12.41 1.37
C THR A 878 -11.84 -11.97 2.78
N GLY A 879 -11.81 -12.86 3.78
CA GLY A 879 -12.12 -12.48 5.17
C GLY A 879 -13.62 -12.45 5.50
N TYR A 880 -14.08 -11.54 6.36
CA TYR A 880 -15.49 -11.35 6.71
C TYR A 880 -15.69 -9.95 7.27
N ASN A 881 -16.87 -9.35 7.05
CA ASN A 881 -17.18 -7.96 7.39
C ASN A 881 -16.26 -6.97 6.67
N ASN A 882 -16.11 -7.14 5.37
CA ASN A 882 -15.38 -6.29 4.42
C ASN A 882 -16.05 -4.92 4.21
N GLY A 883 -16.79 -4.43 5.20
CA GLY A 883 -17.44 -3.14 5.16
C GLY A 883 -18.47 -2.96 4.05
N ASP A 884 -18.59 -1.72 3.57
CA ASP A 884 -19.55 -1.27 2.56
C ASP A 884 -18.77 -0.79 1.32
N ASN A 885 -18.94 -1.47 0.19
CA ASN A 885 -18.17 -1.23 -1.05
C ASN A 885 -19.08 -0.61 -2.12
N THR A 886 -18.79 0.61 -2.53
CA THR A 886 -19.45 1.27 -3.67
C THR A 886 -18.73 0.89 -4.95
N ILE A 887 -19.40 0.23 -5.89
CA ILE A 887 -18.80 -0.27 -7.12
C ILE A 887 -19.38 0.47 -8.33
N VAL A 888 -18.56 1.29 -8.96
CA VAL A 888 -18.91 2.14 -10.11
C VAL A 888 -18.43 1.49 -11.40
N ASN A 889 -19.20 1.67 -12.48
CA ASN A 889 -18.93 1.13 -13.83
C ASN A 889 -18.97 -0.39 -13.96
N PHE A 890 -19.59 -1.11 -13.01
CA PHE A 890 -19.75 -2.55 -13.11
C PHE A 890 -20.52 -2.96 -14.37
N THR A 891 -19.85 -3.70 -15.26
CA THR A 891 -20.37 -4.14 -16.54
C THR A 891 -20.76 -5.62 -16.49
N ASP A 892 -22.06 -5.87 -16.63
CA ASP A 892 -22.62 -7.21 -16.73
C ASP A 892 -22.42 -7.79 -18.15
N GLY A 893 -21.68 -8.91 -18.28
CA GLY A 893 -21.33 -9.48 -19.59
C GLY A 893 -21.18 -11.01 -19.61
N ASP A 894 -21.03 -11.58 -20.82
CA ASP A 894 -20.83 -13.04 -21.02
C ASP A 894 -19.32 -13.34 -21.07
N LEU A 895 -18.77 -13.87 -19.96
CA LEU A 895 -17.37 -14.32 -19.84
C LEU A 895 -16.94 -15.23 -21.00
N ALA A 896 -17.85 -16.04 -21.56
CA ALA A 896 -17.50 -16.96 -22.64
C ALA A 896 -17.18 -16.24 -23.96
N THR A 897 -17.53 -14.97 -24.07
CA THR A 897 -17.26 -14.12 -25.23
C THR A 897 -16.18 -13.05 -25.02
N ASN A 898 -15.66 -12.90 -23.78
CA ASN A 898 -14.65 -11.91 -23.38
C ASN A 898 -15.02 -10.48 -23.80
N THR A 899 -16.26 -10.08 -23.54
CA THR A 899 -16.79 -8.76 -23.95
C THR A 899 -16.82 -7.75 -22.80
N GLY A 900 -15.75 -7.71 -22.00
CA GLY A 900 -15.59 -6.80 -20.87
C GLY A 900 -16.63 -7.02 -19.76
N ALA A 901 -16.57 -8.18 -19.09
CA ALA A 901 -17.49 -8.53 -18.00
C ALA A 901 -16.73 -8.48 -16.67
N ASP A 902 -17.22 -7.68 -15.74
CA ASP A 902 -16.62 -7.57 -14.40
C ASP A 902 -17.06 -8.74 -13.51
N ILE A 903 -16.19 -9.10 -12.57
CA ILE A 903 -16.35 -10.30 -11.74
C ILE A 903 -16.40 -9.92 -10.26
N LEU A 904 -17.35 -10.49 -9.51
CA LEU A 904 -17.26 -10.57 -8.06
C LEU A 904 -16.73 -11.95 -7.68
N ASP A 905 -15.55 -12.00 -7.06
CA ASP A 905 -14.86 -13.24 -6.72
C ASP A 905 -15.07 -13.63 -5.25
N PHE A 906 -15.76 -14.75 -5.04
CA PHE A 906 -16.01 -15.38 -3.74
C PHE A 906 -15.32 -16.75 -3.61
N THR A 907 -14.39 -17.09 -4.51
CA THR A 907 -13.69 -18.38 -4.57
C THR A 907 -13.05 -18.76 -3.23
N SER A 908 -12.62 -17.78 -2.43
CA SER A 908 -12.00 -17.97 -1.11
C SER A 908 -12.94 -18.64 -0.08
N TYR A 909 -14.25 -18.51 -0.25
CA TYR A 909 -15.28 -19.11 0.62
C TYR A 909 -15.73 -20.49 0.13
N LEU A 910 -15.62 -20.77 -1.17
CA LEU A 910 -16.15 -21.98 -1.83
C LEU A 910 -15.11 -23.11 -1.96
N GLY A 911 -14.16 -23.18 -1.02
CA GLY A 911 -13.13 -24.22 -0.99
C GLY A 911 -12.17 -24.21 -2.19
N GLY A 912 -12.05 -23.09 -2.90
CA GLY A 912 -11.19 -22.94 -4.08
C GLY A 912 -11.78 -23.46 -5.39
N ALA A 913 -13.07 -23.78 -5.43
CA ALA A 913 -13.78 -24.12 -6.66
C ALA A 913 -14.41 -22.88 -7.28
N ALA A 914 -14.35 -22.75 -8.61
CA ALA A 914 -15.11 -21.73 -9.34
C ALA A 914 -16.61 -21.93 -9.06
N ALA A 915 -17.29 -20.85 -8.68
CA ALA A 915 -18.70 -20.82 -8.42
C ALA A 915 -19.47 -21.35 -9.64
N ASN A 916 -20.39 -22.28 -9.39
CA ASN A 916 -21.58 -22.32 -10.24
C ASN A 916 -22.55 -21.28 -9.68
N THR A 917 -23.46 -20.80 -10.50
CA THR A 917 -24.49 -19.85 -10.05
C THR A 917 -25.88 -20.45 -10.20
N GLY A 918 -26.73 -20.18 -9.23
CA GLY A 918 -28.14 -20.57 -9.27
C GLY A 918 -29.01 -19.40 -8.83
N ASP A 919 -30.15 -19.23 -9.49
CA ASP A 919 -31.19 -18.29 -9.03
C ASP A 919 -32.08 -19.00 -8.00
N VAL A 920 -32.30 -18.38 -6.84
CA VAL A 920 -33.18 -18.91 -5.79
C VAL A 920 -34.66 -18.81 -6.19
N ASP A 921 -35.04 -17.82 -7.00
CA ASP A 921 -36.43 -17.63 -7.42
C ASP A 921 -36.92 -18.75 -8.35
N ASP A 922 -35.99 -19.48 -8.99
CA ASP A 922 -36.26 -20.68 -9.79
C ASP A 922 -36.11 -21.99 -8.97
N ALA A 923 -35.61 -21.92 -7.74
CA ALA A 923 -35.26 -23.06 -6.89
C ALA A 923 -36.15 -23.16 -5.63
N ALA A 924 -37.39 -23.61 -5.81
CA ALA A 924 -38.04 -24.36 -4.72
C ALA A 924 -37.32 -25.72 -4.55
N GLY A 925 -36.21 -25.79 -3.81
CA GLY A 925 -35.44 -27.02 -3.61
C GLY A 925 -34.05 -26.88 -2.96
N GLU A 926 -33.39 -28.03 -2.76
CA GLU A 926 -32.04 -28.21 -2.19
C GLU A 926 -30.98 -27.44 -2.99
N LEU A 927 -30.18 -26.61 -2.31
CA LEU A 927 -29.08 -25.86 -2.93
C LEU A 927 -27.98 -26.80 -3.47
N THR A 928 -27.40 -26.47 -4.62
CA THR A 928 -26.23 -27.15 -5.18
C THR A 928 -24.96 -26.71 -4.46
N ASN A 929 -24.06 -27.65 -4.19
CA ASN A 929 -22.79 -27.39 -3.52
C ASN A 929 -21.96 -26.32 -4.24
N ASP A 930 -21.22 -25.50 -3.48
CA ASP A 930 -20.25 -24.53 -3.98
C ASP A 930 -20.86 -23.57 -5.03
N THR A 931 -22.03 -23.00 -4.70
CA THR A 931 -22.84 -22.19 -5.62
C THR A 931 -23.19 -20.82 -5.01
N VAL A 932 -23.21 -19.77 -5.83
CA VAL A 932 -23.70 -18.43 -5.47
C VAL A 932 -25.18 -18.29 -5.81
N TYR A 933 -25.94 -17.76 -4.86
CA TYR A 933 -27.40 -17.59 -4.90
C TYR A 933 -27.80 -16.14 -4.69
N THR A 934 -28.80 -15.65 -5.42
CA THR A 934 -29.35 -14.29 -5.28
C THR A 934 -30.77 -14.32 -4.72
N LEU A 935 -31.15 -13.34 -3.90
CA LEU A 935 -32.48 -13.20 -3.31
C LEU A 935 -32.85 -11.73 -3.07
N ASP A 936 -34.12 -11.39 -3.35
CA ASP A 936 -34.67 -10.06 -3.09
C ASP A 936 -35.24 -9.91 -1.68
N PHE A 937 -34.76 -8.91 -0.93
CA PHE A 937 -35.20 -8.59 0.41
C PHE A 937 -36.08 -7.34 0.45
N THR A 938 -37.33 -7.50 0.86
CA THR A 938 -38.36 -6.43 0.87
C THR A 938 -38.51 -5.71 2.22
N GLY A 939 -37.72 -6.10 3.23
CA GLY A 939 -37.84 -5.59 4.59
C GLY A 939 -39.10 -6.06 5.33
N THR A 940 -39.13 -5.82 6.64
CA THR A 940 -40.30 -6.03 7.49
C THR A 940 -40.47 -4.86 8.46
N ASP A 941 -41.58 -4.81 9.21
CA ASP A 941 -41.76 -3.81 10.28
C ASP A 941 -40.67 -3.88 11.37
N ASP A 942 -39.99 -5.03 11.52
CA ASP A 942 -39.03 -5.31 12.59
C ASP A 942 -37.56 -5.34 12.12
N VAL A 943 -37.29 -5.57 10.83
CA VAL A 943 -35.94 -5.72 10.25
C VAL A 943 -35.90 -4.98 8.92
N SER A 944 -35.07 -3.93 8.84
CA SER A 944 -34.73 -3.21 7.61
C SER A 944 -33.56 -3.87 6.88
N PHE A 945 -33.25 -3.44 5.64
CA PHE A 945 -32.08 -3.95 4.93
C PHE A 945 -30.78 -3.63 5.68
N ALA A 946 -30.63 -2.38 6.12
CA ALA A 946 -29.50 -1.94 6.94
C ALA A 946 -29.33 -2.79 8.21
N ASP A 947 -30.44 -3.11 8.90
CA ASP A 947 -30.43 -3.90 10.14
C ASP A 947 -30.34 -5.42 9.93
N LEU A 948 -30.43 -5.92 8.69
CA LEU A 948 -30.39 -7.34 8.38
C LEU A 948 -29.04 -7.95 8.81
N SER A 949 -29.07 -8.85 9.79
CA SER A 949 -27.88 -9.52 10.33
C SER A 949 -27.78 -10.98 9.90
N ALA A 950 -26.57 -11.56 9.99
CA ALA A 950 -26.35 -12.99 9.76
C ALA A 950 -27.22 -13.89 10.66
N SER A 951 -27.57 -13.41 11.87
CA SER A 951 -28.49 -14.13 12.76
C SER A 951 -29.93 -14.14 12.25
N ASP A 952 -30.38 -13.05 11.64
CA ASP A 952 -31.73 -12.98 11.06
C ASP A 952 -31.85 -13.92 9.86
N VAL A 953 -30.83 -13.93 8.99
CA VAL A 953 -30.72 -14.85 7.85
C VAL A 953 -30.73 -16.31 8.32
N LEU A 954 -29.83 -16.69 9.23
CA LEU A 954 -29.76 -18.06 9.75
C LEU A 954 -31.08 -18.53 10.38
N ASN A 955 -31.72 -17.65 11.17
CA ASN A 955 -32.99 -17.99 11.81
C ASN A 955 -34.13 -18.12 10.80
N ALA A 956 -34.14 -17.30 9.74
CA ALA A 956 -35.17 -17.34 8.72
C ALA A 956 -35.07 -18.60 7.85
N LEU A 957 -33.85 -18.94 7.40
CA LEU A 957 -33.59 -20.15 6.59
C LEU A 957 -33.92 -21.44 7.35
N ASN A 958 -33.59 -21.51 8.64
CA ASN A 958 -33.82 -22.72 9.45
C ASN A 958 -35.20 -22.76 10.14
N ALA A 959 -36.11 -21.82 9.86
CA ALA A 959 -37.41 -21.78 10.50
C ALA A 959 -38.37 -22.83 9.94
N ASP A 960 -39.05 -23.60 10.81
CA ASP A 960 -40.12 -24.54 10.40
C ASP A 960 -41.26 -23.86 9.59
N SER A 961 -41.45 -22.55 9.76
CA SER A 961 -42.41 -21.72 9.00
C SER A 961 -42.20 -20.24 9.28
N GLY A 962 -42.42 -19.38 8.27
CA GLY A 962 -42.30 -17.93 8.38
C GLY A 962 -41.28 -17.39 7.38
N SER A 963 -41.27 -16.08 7.14
CA SER A 963 -40.30 -15.42 6.27
C SER A 963 -39.86 -14.10 6.93
N VAL A 964 -38.61 -13.71 6.72
CA VAL A 964 -38.08 -12.38 7.06
C VAL A 964 -37.75 -11.67 5.75
N GLY A 965 -38.64 -10.76 5.34
CA GLY A 965 -38.44 -9.92 4.15
C GLY A 965 -38.30 -10.67 2.82
N GLY A 966 -38.69 -11.95 2.72
CA GLY A 966 -38.49 -12.79 1.53
C GLY A 966 -37.62 -14.01 1.79
N ILE A 967 -36.78 -13.97 2.84
CA ILE A 967 -35.92 -15.09 3.25
C ILE A 967 -36.76 -16.10 4.04
N ASP A 968 -36.79 -17.36 3.62
CA ASP A 968 -37.49 -18.45 4.32
C ASP A 968 -36.87 -19.84 4.10
N SER A 969 -37.47 -20.85 4.74
CA SER A 969 -37.06 -22.25 4.68
C SER A 969 -37.47 -23.01 3.42
N SER A 970 -37.88 -22.32 2.35
CA SER A 970 -37.95 -22.94 1.02
C SER A 970 -36.56 -23.17 0.41
N ILE A 971 -35.53 -22.54 0.99
CA ILE A 971 -34.11 -22.69 0.69
C ILE A 971 -33.53 -23.70 1.68
N ASP A 972 -33.31 -24.94 1.24
CA ASP A 972 -32.74 -26.01 2.07
C ASP A 972 -31.27 -26.25 1.69
N ALA A 973 -30.42 -26.51 2.69
CA ALA A 973 -29.05 -26.92 2.46
C ALA A 973 -28.98 -28.31 1.80
N ALA A 974 -27.90 -28.58 1.05
CA ALA A 974 -27.62 -29.92 0.60
C ALA A 974 -27.42 -30.87 1.77
N SER A 975 -27.82 -32.13 1.58
CA SER A 975 -27.66 -33.21 2.55
C SER A 975 -26.22 -33.70 2.78
N GLU A 976 -25.23 -32.85 2.46
CA GLU A 976 -23.79 -33.04 2.64
C GLU A 976 -23.18 -31.71 3.17
N ALA A 977 -21.98 -31.76 3.74
CA ALA A 977 -21.30 -30.53 4.21
C ALA A 977 -20.78 -29.73 3.00
N SER A 978 -21.16 -28.46 2.95
CA SER A 978 -21.08 -27.61 1.76
C SER A 978 -21.00 -26.14 2.16
N ASP A 979 -20.32 -25.35 1.34
CA ASP A 979 -20.20 -23.90 1.46
C ASP A 979 -21.02 -23.23 0.33
N TYR A 980 -21.67 -22.10 0.65
CA TYR A 980 -22.54 -21.37 -0.28
C TYR A 980 -22.43 -19.86 -0.07
N ILE A 981 -22.68 -19.10 -1.14
CA ILE A 981 -22.86 -17.65 -1.04
C ILE A 981 -24.32 -17.30 -1.26
N LEU A 982 -24.88 -16.45 -0.41
CA LEU A 982 -26.18 -15.81 -0.60
C LEU A 982 -26.01 -14.31 -0.72
N LEU A 983 -26.33 -13.78 -1.89
CA LEU A 983 -26.43 -12.37 -2.20
C LEU A 983 -27.87 -11.92 -1.95
N VAL A 984 -28.05 -10.97 -1.04
CA VAL A 984 -29.36 -10.44 -0.66
C VAL A 984 -29.47 -9.02 -1.19
N ASN A 985 -30.32 -8.81 -2.20
CA ASN A 985 -30.57 -7.51 -2.83
C ASN A 985 -31.59 -6.71 -2.03
N ASN A 986 -31.42 -5.38 -1.97
CA ASN A 986 -32.38 -4.50 -1.32
C ASN A 986 -33.61 -4.21 -2.22
N ALA A 987 -34.60 -5.10 -2.22
CA ALA A 987 -35.87 -4.88 -2.92
C ALA A 987 -36.91 -4.11 -2.09
N GLY A 988 -36.49 -3.45 -1.01
CA GLY A 988 -37.33 -2.70 -0.09
C GLY A 988 -37.91 -1.41 -0.68
N THR A 989 -38.80 -0.77 0.08
CA THR A 989 -39.32 0.57 -0.26
C THR A 989 -38.46 1.72 0.27
N ASP A 990 -37.32 1.40 0.87
CA ASP A 990 -36.34 2.35 1.40
C ASP A 990 -35.52 3.04 0.30
N GLY A 991 -35.54 2.50 -0.93
CA GLY A 991 -35.26 3.26 -2.14
C GLY A 991 -33.87 3.08 -2.75
N ASN A 992 -33.06 2.11 -2.29
CA ASN A 992 -31.74 1.83 -2.89
C ASN A 992 -31.59 0.37 -3.35
N PRO A 993 -32.22 -0.04 -4.47
CA PRO A 993 -32.10 -1.41 -4.99
C PRO A 993 -30.72 -1.78 -5.52
N GLY A 994 -29.77 -0.84 -5.56
CA GLY A 994 -28.36 -1.12 -5.87
C GLY A 994 -27.62 -1.84 -4.75
N GLU A 995 -28.14 -1.83 -3.51
CA GLU A 995 -27.48 -2.44 -2.35
C GLU A 995 -27.66 -3.96 -2.30
N VAL A 996 -26.56 -4.66 -2.05
CA VAL A 996 -26.48 -6.11 -1.95
C VAL A 996 -25.65 -6.51 -0.73
N LYS A 997 -26.16 -7.39 0.13
CA LYS A 997 -25.37 -8.01 1.21
C LYS A 997 -24.98 -9.42 0.83
N ALA A 998 -23.69 -9.73 0.87
CA ALA A 998 -23.17 -11.06 0.64
C ALA A 998 -23.01 -11.82 1.96
N PHE A 999 -23.57 -13.02 2.05
CA PHE A 999 -23.43 -13.91 3.19
C PHE A 999 -22.77 -15.22 2.77
N HIS A 1000 -21.87 -15.73 3.61
CA HIS A 1000 -21.34 -17.08 3.53
C HIS A 1000 -22.17 -18.02 4.41
N LEU A 1001 -22.68 -19.11 3.84
CA LEU A 1001 -23.51 -20.11 4.51
C LEU A 1001 -22.79 -21.45 4.50
N GLN A 1002 -22.85 -22.19 5.61
CA GLN A 1002 -22.25 -23.53 5.69
C GLN A 1002 -23.26 -24.54 6.19
N SER A 1003 -23.37 -25.68 5.51
CA SER A 1003 -24.22 -26.80 5.92
C SER A 1003 -23.46 -27.88 6.70
N GLY A 1004 -24.20 -28.67 7.48
CA GLY A 1004 -23.66 -29.86 8.14
C GLY A 1004 -24.00 -31.15 7.39
N ALA A 1005 -23.09 -32.12 7.39
CA ALA A 1005 -23.19 -33.39 6.63
C ALA A 1005 -24.40 -34.30 6.91
N ASP A 1006 -25.29 -33.96 7.85
CA ASP A 1006 -26.41 -34.81 8.30
C ASP A 1006 -27.73 -34.01 8.47
N SER A 1007 -27.83 -32.78 7.97
CA SER A 1007 -28.99 -31.90 8.15
C SER A 1007 -29.39 -31.19 6.84
N GLY A 1008 -30.68 -30.90 6.65
CA GLY A 1008 -31.14 -29.95 5.64
C GLY A 1008 -31.05 -28.49 6.10
N ASP A 1009 -30.69 -28.28 7.36
CA ASP A 1009 -30.53 -26.96 7.98
C ASP A 1009 -29.09 -26.45 7.83
N PHE A 1010 -28.93 -25.13 7.72
CA PHE A 1010 -27.63 -24.47 7.75
C PHE A 1010 -27.04 -24.44 9.17
N SER A 1011 -25.72 -24.60 9.28
CA SER A 1011 -24.97 -24.64 10.53
C SER A 1011 -24.39 -23.29 10.96
N SER A 1012 -24.05 -22.42 10.00
CA SER A 1012 -23.53 -21.07 10.22
C SER A 1012 -23.93 -20.15 9.06
N VAL A 1013 -24.01 -18.85 9.36
CA VAL A 1013 -24.09 -17.75 8.40
C VAL A 1013 -23.13 -16.66 8.87
N GLN A 1014 -22.34 -16.09 7.98
CA GLN A 1014 -21.44 -14.97 8.25
C GLN A 1014 -21.60 -13.90 7.16
N LEU A 1015 -21.55 -12.62 7.55
CA LEU A 1015 -21.57 -11.51 6.59
C LEU A 1015 -20.18 -11.40 5.95
N ILE A 1016 -20.13 -11.39 4.62
CA ILE A 1016 -18.93 -11.09 3.84
C ILE A 1016 -18.75 -9.58 3.78
N GLY A 1017 -19.74 -8.85 3.28
CA GLY A 1017 -19.75 -7.40 3.16
C GLY A 1017 -21.03 -6.90 2.51
N THR A 1018 -21.16 -5.58 2.39
CA THR A 1018 -22.19 -4.91 1.58
C THR A 1018 -21.55 -4.35 0.31
N MET A 1019 -22.27 -4.40 -0.80
CA MET A 1019 -21.92 -3.79 -2.07
C MET A 1019 -23.06 -2.85 -2.48
N ASP A 1020 -22.75 -1.70 -3.07
CA ASP A 1020 -23.73 -0.81 -3.71
C ASP A 1020 -23.29 -0.53 -5.15
N PHE A 1021 -24.15 -0.86 -6.11
CA PHE A 1021 -23.94 -0.60 -7.54
C PHE A 1021 -24.67 0.67 -8.03
N GLY A 1022 -25.31 1.40 -7.12
CA GLY A 1022 -26.21 2.49 -7.43
C GLY A 1022 -27.54 2.03 -8.01
N SER A 1023 -28.51 2.94 -8.03
CA SER A 1023 -29.83 2.67 -8.60
C SER A 1023 -30.41 3.83 -9.40
N THR A 1024 -30.94 3.53 -10.57
CA THR A 1024 -31.60 4.51 -11.44
C THR A 1024 -33.10 4.23 -11.50
N ASN A 1025 -33.94 5.22 -11.20
CA ASN A 1025 -35.41 5.10 -11.21
C ASN A 1025 -35.99 3.96 -10.35
N GLY A 1026 -35.29 3.56 -9.28
CA GLY A 1026 -35.72 2.46 -8.41
C GLY A 1026 -35.50 1.07 -9.03
N THR A 1027 -34.58 0.96 -9.98
CA THR A 1027 -33.97 -0.31 -10.43
C THR A 1027 -32.48 -0.28 -10.14
N SER A 1028 -31.92 -1.41 -9.70
CA SER A 1028 -30.46 -1.55 -9.58
C SER A 1028 -29.81 -1.28 -10.94
N ASN A 1029 -28.63 -0.66 -10.96
CA ASN A 1029 -27.84 -0.58 -12.18
C ASN A 1029 -27.32 -1.96 -12.63
N VAL A 1030 -27.41 -2.97 -11.77
CA VAL A 1030 -27.18 -4.38 -12.10
C VAL A 1030 -28.54 -5.10 -12.07
N ASP A 1031 -29.17 -5.25 -13.24
CA ASP A 1031 -30.55 -5.74 -13.40
C ASP A 1031 -30.72 -7.23 -12.99
N ALA A 1032 -29.60 -7.96 -12.86
CA ALA A 1032 -29.40 -9.21 -12.11
C ALA A 1032 -27.91 -9.58 -12.23
N LEU A 1033 -27.22 -9.90 -11.14
CA LEU A 1033 -25.87 -10.48 -11.23
C LEU A 1033 -25.95 -11.79 -12.01
N HIS A 1034 -25.45 -11.81 -13.25
CA HIS A 1034 -25.44 -13.02 -14.05
C HIS A 1034 -24.48 -14.05 -13.47
N ALA A 1035 -24.77 -15.29 -13.85
CA ALA A 1035 -23.95 -16.46 -13.57
C ALA A 1035 -22.45 -16.25 -13.81
N ASP A 1036 -22.16 -15.56 -14.90
CA ASP A 1036 -20.83 -15.41 -15.43
C ASP A 1036 -20.08 -14.27 -14.72
N ASN A 1037 -20.72 -13.43 -13.91
CA ASN A 1037 -20.02 -12.35 -13.18
C ASN A 1037 -19.63 -12.75 -11.75
N LEU A 1038 -19.69 -14.05 -11.44
CA LEU A 1038 -19.50 -14.59 -10.10
C LEU A 1038 -18.47 -15.74 -10.16
N ALA A 1039 -17.38 -15.61 -9.41
CA ALA A 1039 -16.32 -16.60 -9.32
C ALA A 1039 -16.28 -17.31 -7.97
#